data_AF-A0A8S9H5G1-F1
#
_entry.id   AF-A0A8S9H5G1-F1
#
_cell.length_a   1.000
_cell.length_b   1.000
_cell.length_c   1.000
_cell.angle_alpha   90.00
_cell.angle_beta   90.00
_cell.angle_gamma   90.00
#
_symmetry.space_group_name_H-M   'P 1'
#
loop_
_entity.id
_entity.type
_entity.pdbx_description
1 polymer ?
#
loop_
_entity_poly.entity_id
_entity_poly.type
_entity_poly.pdbx_seq_one_letter_code
_entity_poly.pdbx_strand_id
1 'polypeptide(L)'
;MNRIKLPTHKHPLYPTPWVRSCSGCYRQNDCTKDGYRCYECEIFFHKKCAETSLEINHPSHPEHPLHLSIPEYYSESKNCKLCGQTLINMFYHCPLCKFVVDTACIKNPPPDVIEHPKAHKHSLVHLIHHYPGTCDFCEEKYCRRYLYKCSQCQLKFHFECSNLPLEITHPFHRKHPLKFLTREEHYFLDGKCRICGDELGRRFYNCSICKFSVDVACVKNPPPLTILFAKAHDHQISLIPRIISFNCDACGLDGDRSPYSCQQCDFMIHQSCIDLPEIINVNRHEHRLSRRLQLSPGTWICGFCHKKVDWSCGAYSCSICPDYAIHSRCALRDDVWDKLELKGIPEEPQEIKPYKVVNGNLIRHFSHEEHYLQLNEENIICGGSIRCEACVLPIYSQAFYSCVQCDFILHKTCANLPRKKRHMYHAKPLTLVVGDMTYFDCSACSNRSSGFRYSTTNFNIDVKCSALSESIFHESHGCTLYYIYGNGKHCIACGNWSYSTFNCDDCDLSLLMPGRVITYYGKTRFEVIQTHPGFLPRDVLNEDMYATIYVYKGNEHNKNDPVTLLRKALSELLVYYYPLSGKLVRGESGRKPQLVCQGEGVPFAVATASLDLISLDYLEKLDDEVALRLVPEIEIDYDTDFCYHPLALQVTKFACGGFTIGTALTHVVCDGFGVAQIIHALTELAAGKSELSVVPVWQRERLIGKIDNESAKVPGGHIASLLATSPYMPTTDLVTEIINIQAVNIKRLKDTLMRECEFPEECFTTYEVLSSCIWKARSRALKLNPDGITVLAVAVGIRHVLDPPLPQGYYGNAYIDVYVELTVRELEESSISDIAKRVKKAKKTAYDKGYIEEELSNGERLMRDDAKFEGVSDGVFFLTDWRNIGWFGSMDFGWNEPVNLRPLTQRESAMHIGMILRPSKLDPSMEGGVKVVMTLPRDAMVGFKLNMDAMNKL
;
A
#
# COMPACT_ATOMS: atom_id res chain seq x y z
N MET A 1 29.83 -31.00 19.93
CA MET A 1 28.65 -30.81 20.80
C MET A 1 27.59 -31.81 20.39
N ASN A 2 27.15 -32.68 21.30
CA ASN A 2 26.14 -33.68 20.98
C ASN A 2 24.75 -33.07 21.14
N ARG A 3 24.20 -32.52 20.06
CA ARG A 3 22.75 -32.26 19.97
C ARG A 3 22.01 -33.58 20.17
N ILE A 4 20.87 -33.55 20.87
CA ILE A 4 20.03 -34.73 21.04
C ILE A 4 18.70 -34.53 20.32
N LYS A 5 18.10 -35.61 19.84
CA LYS A 5 16.76 -35.61 19.26
C LYS A 5 15.88 -36.48 20.14
N LEU A 6 14.83 -35.91 20.71
CA LEU A 6 13.86 -36.68 21.48
C LEU A 6 12.88 -37.35 20.53
N PRO A 7 12.55 -38.64 20.69
CA PRO A 7 11.51 -39.29 19.90
C PRO A 7 10.15 -38.58 20.00
N THR A 8 9.90 -37.95 21.15
CA THR A 8 8.67 -37.23 21.45
C THR A 8 8.67 -35.76 21.00
N HIS A 9 9.82 -35.20 20.61
CA HIS A 9 9.95 -33.80 20.16
C HIS A 9 10.63 -33.71 18.78
N LYS A 10 9.95 -33.11 17.81
CA LYS A 10 10.39 -33.11 16.40
C LYS A 10 11.70 -32.31 16.19
N HIS A 11 11.93 -31.26 16.97
CA HIS A 11 13.08 -30.36 16.83
C HIS A 11 14.31 -30.82 17.62
N PRO A 12 15.54 -30.51 17.16
CA PRO A 12 16.76 -30.83 17.89
C PRO A 12 16.88 -30.00 19.18
N LEU A 13 17.44 -30.61 20.22
CA LEU A 13 17.74 -29.94 21.49
C LEU A 13 19.23 -29.69 21.66
N TYR A 14 19.57 -28.52 22.21
CA TYR A 14 20.94 -28.04 22.36
C TYR A 14 21.29 -27.81 23.82
N PRO A 15 22.53 -28.09 24.26
CA PRO A 15 22.95 -27.87 25.64
C PRO A 15 22.77 -26.41 26.07
N THR A 16 22.27 -26.21 27.29
CA THR A 16 22.15 -24.91 27.97
C THR A 16 22.65 -25.05 29.41
N PRO A 17 23.33 -24.04 29.98
CA PRO A 17 23.99 -24.16 31.28
C PRO A 17 23.01 -24.24 32.46
N TRP A 18 21.77 -23.79 32.26
CA TRP A 18 20.74 -23.78 33.29
C TRP A 18 19.34 -23.80 32.68
N VAL A 19 18.40 -24.45 33.38
CA VAL A 19 17.00 -24.54 32.99
C VAL A 19 16.12 -24.01 34.13
N ARG A 20 15.41 -22.91 33.89
CA ARG A 20 14.49 -22.29 34.86
C ARG A 20 13.18 -23.07 35.01
N SER A 21 12.69 -23.60 33.89
CA SER A 21 11.42 -24.33 33.78
C SER A 21 11.57 -25.43 32.76
N CYS A 22 11.28 -26.66 33.14
CA CYS A 22 11.39 -27.83 32.28
C CYS A 22 10.02 -28.24 31.72
N SER A 23 9.87 -28.34 30.40
CA SER A 23 8.65 -28.83 29.73
C SER A 23 8.43 -30.34 29.89
N GLY A 24 9.41 -31.05 30.45
CA GLY A 24 9.31 -32.47 30.74
C GLY A 24 8.80 -32.81 32.15
N CYS A 25 8.82 -31.86 33.10
CA CYS A 25 8.36 -32.12 34.46
C CYS A 25 7.63 -30.91 35.08
N TYR A 26 6.43 -31.15 35.61
CA TYR A 26 5.61 -30.11 36.25
C TYR A 26 5.98 -29.84 37.74
N ARG A 27 6.64 -30.80 38.43
CA ARG A 27 7.05 -30.65 39.85
C ARG A 27 8.42 -31.26 40.12
N GLN A 28 9.41 -30.44 40.46
CA GLN A 28 10.20 -30.51 41.70
C GLN A 28 11.42 -29.57 41.66
N ASN A 29 11.80 -29.16 42.87
CA ASN A 29 12.79 -28.16 43.30
C ASN A 29 14.25 -28.38 42.87
N ASP A 30 14.51 -29.06 41.76
CA ASP A 30 15.88 -29.28 41.30
C ASP A 30 16.19 -28.34 40.12
N CYS A 31 16.79 -27.19 40.43
CA CYS A 31 17.59 -26.47 39.44
C CYS A 31 18.76 -27.39 39.05
N THR A 32 18.70 -28.05 37.89
CA THR A 32 19.87 -28.77 37.39
C THR A 32 20.83 -27.78 36.73
N LYS A 33 22.09 -27.78 37.17
CA LYS A 33 23.21 -27.33 36.34
C LYS A 33 23.20 -28.28 35.13
N ASP A 34 23.11 -27.73 33.93
CA ASP A 34 22.97 -28.44 32.66
C ASP A 34 21.55 -28.94 32.31
N GLY A 35 21.12 -28.56 31.11
CA GLY A 35 19.92 -29.06 30.46
C GLY A 35 19.98 -28.86 28.96
N TYR A 36 18.85 -29.01 28.30
CA TYR A 36 18.72 -28.80 26.87
C TYR A 36 17.64 -27.77 26.56
N ARG A 37 17.82 -27.02 25.48
CA ARG A 37 16.83 -26.09 24.95
C ARG A 37 16.50 -26.37 23.50
N CYS A 38 15.24 -26.19 23.15
CA CYS A 38 14.80 -26.08 21.77
C CYS A 38 14.70 -24.60 21.43
N TYR A 39 15.47 -24.15 20.46
CA TYR A 39 15.34 -22.77 19.97
C TYR A 39 14.00 -22.55 19.24
N GLU A 40 13.53 -23.56 18.50
CA GLU A 40 12.32 -23.43 17.68
C GLU A 40 11.04 -23.31 18.52
N CYS A 41 10.90 -24.11 19.57
CA CYS A 41 9.75 -24.10 20.47
C CYS A 41 9.94 -23.25 21.73
N GLU A 42 11.15 -22.70 21.95
CA GLU A 42 11.51 -21.95 23.16
C GLU A 42 11.26 -22.70 24.47
N ILE A 43 11.32 -24.03 24.40
CA ILE A 43 11.15 -24.92 25.54
C ILE A 43 12.49 -25.43 26.04
N PHE A 44 12.53 -25.71 27.34
CA PHE A 44 13.73 -26.22 28.01
C PHE A 44 13.41 -27.56 28.66
N PHE A 45 14.42 -28.42 28.76
CA PHE A 45 14.34 -29.71 29.42
C PHE A 45 15.53 -29.86 30.36
N HIS A 46 15.30 -30.28 31.60
CA HIS A 46 16.39 -30.83 32.41
C HIS A 46 17.02 -31.99 31.64
N LYS A 47 18.34 -32.18 31.80
CA LYS A 47 19.05 -33.29 31.16
C LYS A 47 18.37 -34.65 31.42
N LYS A 48 18.06 -34.92 32.69
CA LYS A 48 17.32 -36.13 33.13
C LYS A 48 15.91 -36.24 32.53
N CYS A 49 15.24 -35.11 32.28
CA CYS A 49 13.89 -35.12 31.70
C CYS A 49 13.92 -35.44 30.22
N ALA A 50 14.87 -34.88 29.48
CA ALA A 50 15.11 -35.22 28.08
C ALA A 50 15.50 -36.70 27.92
N GLU A 51 16.22 -37.26 28.88
CA GLU A 51 16.68 -38.66 28.87
C GLU A 51 15.68 -39.65 29.52
N THR A 52 14.40 -39.25 29.72
CA THR A 52 13.37 -40.11 30.36
C THR A 52 12.91 -41.25 29.45
N SER A 53 12.61 -42.41 30.04
CA SER A 53 12.04 -43.58 29.35
C SER A 53 10.76 -43.25 28.57
N LEU A 54 10.65 -43.79 27.34
CA LEU A 54 9.49 -43.58 26.46
C LEU A 54 8.26 -44.39 26.87
N GLU A 55 8.45 -45.43 27.68
CA GLU A 55 7.42 -46.37 28.12
C GLU A 55 7.61 -46.70 29.61
N ILE A 56 6.52 -46.75 30.36
CA ILE A 56 6.51 -47.10 31.79
C ILE A 56 5.30 -47.98 32.15
N ASN A 57 5.44 -48.78 33.21
CA ASN A 57 4.32 -49.42 33.90
C ASN A 57 4.03 -48.67 35.21
N HIS A 58 2.78 -48.29 35.47
CA HIS A 58 2.43 -47.44 36.61
C HIS A 58 1.29 -48.04 37.47
N PRO A 59 1.39 -48.02 38.82
CA PRO A 59 0.37 -48.60 39.70
C PRO A 59 -1.06 -48.03 39.52
N SER A 60 -1.19 -46.76 39.11
CA SER A 60 -2.50 -46.14 38.83
C SER A 60 -3.12 -46.57 37.50
N HIS A 61 -2.39 -47.32 36.67
CA HIS A 61 -2.88 -47.94 35.43
C HIS A 61 -2.07 -49.24 35.19
N PRO A 62 -2.37 -50.32 35.93
CA PRO A 62 -1.58 -51.55 35.88
C PRO A 62 -1.86 -52.42 34.64
N GLU A 63 -2.97 -52.18 33.94
CA GLU A 63 -3.46 -53.05 32.86
C GLU A 63 -2.67 -52.92 31.55
N HIS A 64 -2.12 -51.74 31.27
CA HIS A 64 -1.37 -51.46 30.03
C HIS A 64 -0.17 -50.55 30.31
N PRO A 65 0.92 -50.70 29.55
CA PRO A 65 2.03 -49.76 29.59
C PRO A 65 1.61 -48.38 29.09
N LEU A 66 2.19 -47.35 29.68
CA LEU A 66 1.95 -45.96 29.31
C LEU A 66 3.10 -45.44 28.46
N HIS A 67 2.78 -44.77 27.37
CA HIS A 67 3.72 -44.18 26.43
C HIS A 67 3.81 -42.67 26.62
N LEU A 68 5.03 -42.15 26.56
CA LEU A 68 5.33 -40.73 26.71
C LEU A 68 5.01 -39.99 25.40
N SER A 69 4.24 -38.91 25.50
CA SER A 69 3.86 -38.04 24.39
C SER A 69 4.02 -36.56 24.76
N ILE A 70 4.15 -35.71 23.73
CA ILE A 70 4.12 -34.25 23.85
C ILE A 70 2.81 -33.75 23.24
N PRO A 71 2.13 -32.75 23.84
CA PRO A 71 0.94 -32.15 23.25
C PRO A 71 1.28 -31.58 21.87
N GLU A 72 0.62 -32.06 20.81
CA GLU A 72 0.69 -31.41 19.50
C GLU A 72 -0.21 -30.16 19.53
N TYR A 73 0.25 -29.07 18.89
CA TYR A 73 -0.28 -27.70 18.97
C TYR A 73 -1.77 -27.53 18.58
N TYR A 74 -2.45 -28.60 18.16
CA TYR A 74 -3.86 -28.61 17.70
C TYR A 74 -4.69 -29.80 18.22
N SER A 75 -4.21 -30.56 19.21
CA SER A 75 -5.03 -31.64 19.80
C SER A 75 -6.00 -31.12 20.86
N GLU A 76 -7.19 -31.73 20.96
CA GLU A 76 -8.16 -31.47 22.03
C GLU A 76 -7.46 -31.41 23.40
N SER A 77 -7.82 -30.43 24.24
CA SER A 77 -7.19 -30.26 25.55
C SER A 77 -7.45 -31.48 26.42
N LYS A 78 -6.44 -32.35 26.57
CA LYS A 78 -6.49 -33.53 27.44
C LYS A 78 -6.21 -33.10 28.88
N ASN A 79 -7.00 -33.61 29.82
CA ASN A 79 -6.78 -33.36 31.25
C ASN A 79 -6.19 -34.60 31.91
N CYS A 80 -5.17 -34.42 32.75
CA CYS A 80 -4.57 -35.52 33.50
C CYS A 80 -5.62 -36.23 34.35
N LYS A 81 -5.67 -37.57 34.32
CA LYS A 81 -6.70 -38.33 35.03
C LYS A 81 -6.53 -38.31 36.56
N LEU A 82 -5.30 -38.21 37.04
CA LEU A 82 -5.02 -38.03 38.46
C LEU A 82 -5.31 -36.59 38.90
N CYS A 83 -5.28 -35.65 37.95
CA CYS A 83 -4.94 -34.28 38.26
C CYS A 83 -5.84 -33.16 37.79
N GLY A 84 -6.68 -33.45 36.82
CA GLY A 84 -7.58 -32.48 36.23
C GLY A 84 -6.88 -31.35 35.47
N GLN A 85 -5.55 -31.14 35.65
CA GLN A 85 -4.83 -30.12 34.91
C GLN A 85 -4.79 -30.49 33.43
N THR A 86 -5.01 -29.47 32.61
CA THR A 86 -4.77 -29.54 31.17
C THR A 86 -3.31 -29.86 30.91
N LEU A 87 -3.09 -30.91 30.12
CA LEU A 87 -1.77 -31.42 29.76
C LEU A 87 -1.12 -30.48 28.74
N ILE A 88 -0.34 -29.54 29.25
CA ILE A 88 0.42 -28.55 28.46
C ILE A 88 1.90 -28.94 28.27
N ASN A 89 2.34 -30.01 28.94
CA ASN A 89 3.71 -30.53 28.97
C ASN A 89 3.73 -32.00 28.56
N MET A 90 4.92 -32.63 28.56
CA MET A 90 5.04 -34.09 28.37
C MET A 90 4.09 -34.84 29.30
N PHE A 91 3.36 -35.81 28.75
CA PHE A 91 2.40 -36.64 29.49
C PHE A 91 2.50 -38.09 29.02
N TYR A 92 2.13 -39.00 29.91
CA TYR A 92 2.00 -40.40 29.56
C TYR A 92 0.56 -40.71 29.18
N HIS A 93 0.35 -41.49 28.12
CA HIS A 93 -0.96 -41.99 27.74
C HIS A 93 -0.92 -43.48 27.47
N CYS A 94 -2.05 -44.13 27.69
CA CYS A 94 -2.26 -45.47 27.18
C CYS A 94 -2.66 -45.38 25.69
N PRO A 95 -2.05 -46.16 24.79
CA PRO A 95 -2.49 -46.24 23.39
C PRO A 95 -3.78 -47.06 23.24
N LEU A 96 -4.10 -47.91 24.22
CA LEU A 96 -5.23 -48.85 24.18
C LEU A 96 -6.50 -48.31 24.85
N CYS A 97 -6.40 -47.29 25.71
CA CYS A 97 -7.54 -46.67 26.38
C CYS A 97 -7.37 -45.15 26.53
N LYS A 98 -8.41 -44.43 26.98
CA LYS A 98 -8.38 -42.96 27.14
C LYS A 98 -7.61 -42.48 28.38
N PHE A 99 -6.80 -43.33 29.01
CA PHE A 99 -6.04 -42.94 30.19
C PHE A 99 -4.87 -42.05 29.81
N VAL A 100 -4.81 -40.88 30.44
CA VAL A 100 -3.75 -39.90 30.26
C VAL A 100 -3.34 -39.35 31.62
N VAL A 101 -2.05 -39.19 31.84
CA VAL A 101 -1.52 -38.74 33.12
C VAL A 101 -0.26 -37.90 32.91
N ASP A 102 -0.19 -36.78 33.63
CA ASP A 102 0.95 -35.87 33.64
C ASP A 102 2.21 -36.55 34.22
N THR A 103 3.38 -36.21 33.68
CA THR A 103 4.65 -36.82 34.09
C THR A 103 5.01 -36.56 35.56
N ALA A 104 4.57 -35.45 36.14
CA ALA A 104 4.77 -35.18 37.56
C ALA A 104 3.76 -35.93 38.44
N CYS A 105 2.54 -36.16 37.97
CA CYS A 105 1.53 -36.92 38.73
C CYS A 105 1.86 -38.41 38.81
N ILE A 106 2.57 -38.97 37.83
CA ILE A 106 3.18 -40.31 37.91
C ILE A 106 4.26 -40.38 38.99
N LYS A 107 5.09 -39.34 39.10
CA LYS A 107 6.19 -39.34 40.07
C LYS A 107 5.72 -39.00 41.48
N ASN A 108 4.81 -38.04 41.60
CA ASN A 108 4.32 -37.47 42.86
C ASN A 108 2.85 -36.99 42.69
N PRO A 109 1.85 -37.87 42.83
CA PRO A 109 0.45 -37.45 42.79
C PRO A 109 0.20 -36.47 43.94
N PRO A 110 -0.54 -35.37 43.72
CA PRO A 110 -0.87 -34.48 44.82
C PRO A 110 -1.79 -35.20 45.83
N PRO A 111 -1.64 -34.88 47.11
CA PRO A 111 -2.35 -35.55 48.18
C PRO A 111 -3.81 -35.11 48.26
N ASP A 112 -4.71 -35.98 48.72
CA ASP A 112 -6.11 -35.59 48.94
C ASP A 112 -6.28 -34.54 50.05
N VAL A 113 -5.32 -34.48 50.99
CA VAL A 113 -5.29 -33.50 52.09
C VAL A 113 -3.88 -32.90 52.20
N ILE A 114 -3.80 -31.57 52.32
CA ILE A 114 -2.58 -30.84 52.68
C ILE A 114 -2.68 -30.50 54.16
N GLU A 115 -2.00 -31.24 55.02
CA GLU A 115 -2.08 -31.06 56.48
C GLU A 115 -1.47 -29.74 56.95
N HIS A 116 -0.36 -29.32 56.32
CA HIS A 116 0.45 -28.16 56.71
C HIS A 116 0.74 -27.23 55.52
N PRO A 117 -0.25 -26.50 54.99
CA PRO A 117 0.00 -25.52 53.93
C PRO A 117 0.91 -24.38 54.42
N LYS A 118 1.72 -23.81 53.52
CA LYS A 118 2.62 -22.69 53.86
C LYS A 118 1.94 -21.32 53.72
N ALA A 119 0.88 -21.25 52.92
CA ALA A 119 0.11 -20.03 52.67
C ALA A 119 -1.07 -19.85 53.64
N HIS A 120 -1.42 -20.87 54.41
CA HIS A 120 -2.59 -20.89 55.29
C HIS A 120 -2.30 -21.72 56.55
N LYS A 121 -3.07 -21.54 57.63
CA LYS A 121 -2.80 -22.25 58.90
C LYS A 121 -3.53 -23.58 59.05
N HIS A 122 -4.68 -23.75 58.40
CA HIS A 122 -5.50 -24.95 58.51
C HIS A 122 -5.24 -25.92 57.36
N SER A 123 -5.45 -27.20 57.63
CA SER A 123 -5.36 -28.24 56.60
C SER A 123 -6.37 -28.00 55.47
N LEU A 124 -5.98 -28.31 54.24
CA LEU A 124 -6.79 -28.10 53.05
C LEU A 124 -7.17 -29.44 52.42
N VAL A 125 -8.42 -29.59 52.03
CA VAL A 125 -8.94 -30.81 51.39
C VAL A 125 -9.14 -30.56 49.89
N HIS A 126 -8.74 -31.51 49.08
CA HIS A 126 -8.87 -31.45 47.63
C HIS A 126 -10.35 -31.45 47.19
N LEU A 127 -10.72 -30.56 46.27
CA LEU A 127 -12.06 -30.51 45.66
C LEU A 127 -12.14 -31.41 44.42
N ILE A 128 -12.77 -32.57 44.53
CA ILE A 128 -12.80 -33.64 43.51
C ILE A 128 -13.66 -33.28 42.27
N HIS A 129 -14.47 -32.21 42.30
CA HIS A 129 -15.37 -31.83 41.20
C HIS A 129 -14.99 -30.50 40.52
N HIS A 130 -14.91 -30.53 39.18
CA HIS A 130 -14.68 -29.37 38.30
C HIS A 130 -15.75 -28.29 38.49
N TYR A 131 -15.43 -27.26 39.26
CA TYR A 131 -16.12 -25.97 39.21
C TYR A 131 -15.11 -24.85 38.95
N PRO A 132 -15.40 -23.88 38.07
CA PRO A 132 -14.62 -22.66 38.01
C PRO A 132 -14.73 -21.95 39.37
N GLY A 133 -13.60 -21.86 40.07
CA GLY A 133 -13.49 -21.19 41.36
C GLY A 133 -12.28 -20.27 41.39
N THR A 134 -12.44 -19.12 42.05
CA THR A 134 -11.34 -18.20 42.31
C THR A 134 -10.45 -18.74 43.43
N CYS A 135 -9.13 -18.67 43.27
CA CYS A 135 -8.18 -18.94 44.35
C CYS A 135 -8.04 -17.69 45.22
N ASP A 136 -8.39 -17.77 46.51
CA ASP A 136 -8.39 -16.65 47.45
C ASP A 136 -6.98 -16.14 47.80
N PHE A 137 -5.93 -16.87 47.43
CA PHE A 137 -4.54 -16.44 47.58
C PHE A 137 -3.98 -15.66 46.39
N CYS A 138 -4.52 -15.84 45.18
CA CYS A 138 -4.00 -15.19 43.98
C CYS A 138 -5.05 -14.52 43.09
N GLU A 139 -6.31 -14.57 43.50
CA GLU A 139 -7.47 -13.90 42.91
C GLU A 139 -7.75 -14.23 41.42
N GLU A 140 -7.17 -15.31 40.88
CA GLU A 140 -7.41 -15.74 39.50
C GLU A 140 -8.80 -16.41 39.37
N LYS A 141 -9.70 -15.83 38.56
CA LYS A 141 -11.12 -16.20 38.44
C LYS A 141 -11.42 -17.45 37.60
N TYR A 142 -10.48 -17.89 36.76
CA TYR A 142 -10.68 -19.02 35.83
C TYR A 142 -9.61 -20.07 36.05
N CYS A 143 -9.90 -21.08 36.86
CA CYS A 143 -8.92 -22.11 37.16
C CYS A 143 -9.32 -23.50 36.67
N ARG A 144 -8.43 -24.12 35.88
CA ARG A 144 -8.44 -25.54 35.51
C ARG A 144 -7.46 -26.38 36.38
N ARG A 145 -6.97 -25.83 37.50
CA ARG A 145 -5.97 -26.48 38.39
C ARG A 145 -6.64 -27.10 39.62
N TYR A 146 -5.91 -28.01 40.28
CA TYR A 146 -6.20 -28.52 41.62
C TYR A 146 -6.54 -27.42 42.63
N LEU A 147 -7.80 -27.38 43.04
CA LEU A 147 -8.27 -26.48 44.10
C LEU A 147 -8.42 -27.25 45.41
N TYR A 148 -7.83 -26.68 46.44
CA TYR A 148 -7.96 -27.16 47.81
C TYR A 148 -8.79 -26.17 48.59
N LYS A 149 -9.71 -26.67 49.40
CA LYS A 149 -10.56 -25.86 50.25
C LYS A 149 -10.20 -26.09 51.71
N CYS A 150 -10.07 -25.00 52.45
CA CYS A 150 -10.06 -25.05 53.88
C CYS A 150 -11.50 -25.28 54.37
N SER A 151 -11.77 -26.41 55.02
CA SER A 151 -13.11 -26.67 55.58
C SER A 151 -13.47 -25.72 56.72
N GLN A 152 -12.49 -25.07 57.35
CA GLN A 152 -12.70 -24.13 58.45
C GLN A 152 -12.95 -22.70 57.94
N CYS A 153 -12.02 -22.16 57.14
CA CYS A 153 -12.10 -20.78 56.64
C CYS A 153 -12.88 -20.63 55.34
N GLN A 154 -13.29 -21.74 54.71
CA GLN A 154 -13.93 -21.79 53.38
C GLN A 154 -13.07 -21.25 52.22
N LEU A 155 -11.86 -20.75 52.51
CA LEU A 155 -10.87 -20.26 51.55
C LEU A 155 -10.40 -21.38 50.62
N LYS A 156 -10.20 -21.04 49.36
CA LYS A 156 -9.76 -21.91 48.27
C LYS A 156 -8.36 -21.51 47.82
N PHE A 157 -7.50 -22.50 47.64
CA PHE A 157 -6.12 -22.34 47.22
C PHE A 157 -5.83 -23.23 46.02
N HIS A 158 -5.11 -22.74 45.02
CA HIS A 158 -4.41 -23.64 44.11
C HIS A 158 -3.40 -24.47 44.91
N PHE A 159 -3.16 -25.72 44.51
CA PHE A 159 -2.10 -26.55 45.11
C PHE A 159 -0.77 -25.79 45.20
N GLU A 160 -0.35 -25.15 44.11
CA GLU A 160 0.93 -24.41 44.08
C GLU A 160 0.88 -23.14 44.93
N CYS A 161 -0.29 -22.50 45.06
CA CYS A 161 -0.46 -21.32 45.92
C CYS A 161 -0.42 -21.71 47.40
N SER A 162 -1.01 -22.84 47.79
CA SER A 162 -1.00 -23.32 49.19
C SER A 162 0.41 -23.60 49.72
N ASN A 163 1.35 -23.89 48.83
CA ASN A 163 2.74 -24.23 49.13
C ASN A 163 3.68 -23.01 49.08
N LEU A 164 3.18 -21.80 48.76
CA LEU A 164 3.98 -20.59 48.79
C LEU A 164 3.98 -19.99 50.21
N PRO A 165 5.13 -19.90 50.89
CA PRO A 165 5.21 -19.23 52.18
C PRO A 165 4.96 -17.72 52.06
N LEU A 166 4.30 -17.11 53.04
CA LEU A 166 4.05 -15.66 53.09
C LEU A 166 5.34 -14.83 53.30
N GLU A 167 6.37 -15.45 53.86
CA GLU A 167 7.66 -14.81 54.14
C GLU A 167 8.81 -15.80 53.85
N ILE A 168 9.87 -15.34 53.19
CA ILE A 168 11.03 -16.16 52.82
C ILE A 168 12.35 -15.46 53.10
N THR A 169 13.39 -16.25 53.36
CA THR A 169 14.78 -15.82 53.24
C THR A 169 15.30 -16.26 51.87
N HIS A 170 15.61 -15.30 50.99
CA HIS A 170 16.07 -15.61 49.64
C HIS A 170 17.61 -15.75 49.59
N PRO A 171 18.19 -16.72 48.86
CA PRO A 171 19.65 -16.93 48.82
C PRO A 171 20.46 -15.69 48.43
N PHE A 172 19.91 -14.86 47.52
CA PHE A 172 20.51 -13.62 47.04
C PHE A 172 20.11 -12.38 47.85
N HIS A 173 19.27 -12.53 48.87
CA HIS A 173 18.83 -11.46 49.75
C HIS A 173 18.59 -12.01 51.17
N ARG A 174 19.69 -12.25 51.89
CA ARG A 174 19.65 -12.87 53.24
C ARG A 174 19.46 -11.87 54.38
N LYS A 175 19.76 -10.58 54.13
CA LYS A 175 19.78 -9.54 55.18
C LYS A 175 18.40 -9.26 55.77
N HIS A 176 17.36 -9.29 54.94
CA HIS A 176 15.99 -9.15 55.38
C HIS A 176 15.10 -10.19 54.69
N PRO A 177 14.06 -10.69 55.38
CA PRO A 177 13.08 -11.55 54.77
C PRO A 177 12.28 -10.80 53.69
N LEU A 178 11.84 -11.54 52.67
CA LEU A 178 10.96 -11.04 51.62
C LEU A 178 9.53 -11.44 51.96
N LYS A 179 8.60 -10.49 51.89
CA LYS A 179 7.17 -10.72 52.08
C LYS A 179 6.47 -10.94 50.75
N PHE A 180 5.54 -11.87 50.71
CA PHE A 180 4.70 -12.13 49.54
C PHE A 180 3.67 -11.02 49.37
N LEU A 181 3.51 -10.48 48.16
CA LEU A 181 2.60 -9.39 47.84
C LEU A 181 1.68 -9.74 46.65
N THR A 182 0.46 -9.21 46.69
CA THR A 182 -0.57 -9.32 45.64
C THR A 182 -1.10 -7.94 45.23
N ARG A 183 -0.98 -7.61 43.93
CA ARG A 183 -1.74 -6.62 43.13
C ARG A 183 -1.78 -5.12 43.54
N GLU A 184 -1.71 -4.71 44.81
CA GLU A 184 -2.04 -3.34 45.22
C GLU A 184 -0.84 -2.47 45.66
N GLU A 185 0.39 -2.98 45.60
CA GLU A 185 1.59 -2.27 46.10
C GLU A 185 2.60 -1.91 44.98
N HIS A 186 2.17 -1.80 43.72
CA HIS A 186 3.05 -1.48 42.57
C HIS A 186 3.61 -0.03 42.59
N TYR A 187 3.16 0.82 43.53
CA TYR A 187 3.44 2.26 43.53
C TYR A 187 4.88 2.66 43.91
N PHE A 188 5.79 1.71 44.17
CA PHE A 188 7.15 1.98 44.67
C PHE A 188 8.30 1.36 43.86
N LEU A 189 8.04 0.73 42.70
CA LEU A 189 9.02 -0.13 42.00
C LEU A 189 8.98 0.04 40.47
N ASP A 190 10.07 -0.35 39.81
CA ASP A 190 10.21 -0.41 38.34
C ASP A 190 9.42 -1.57 37.69
N GLY A 191 8.61 -2.29 38.49
CA GLY A 191 7.75 -3.37 38.04
C GLY A 191 8.47 -4.65 37.59
N LYS A 192 9.78 -4.79 37.81
CA LYS A 192 10.58 -5.90 37.28
C LYS A 192 11.24 -6.73 38.37
N CYS A 193 11.42 -8.03 38.09
CA CYS A 193 12.17 -8.91 38.96
C CYS A 193 13.63 -8.47 39.04
N ARG A 194 14.19 -8.40 40.25
CA ARG A 194 15.59 -8.03 40.49
C ARG A 194 16.58 -8.99 39.83
N ILE A 195 16.20 -10.25 39.69
CA ILE A 195 17.07 -11.34 39.25
C ILE A 195 16.99 -11.51 37.73
N CYS A 196 15.84 -11.92 37.17
CA CYS A 196 15.74 -12.18 35.72
C CYS A 196 15.40 -10.93 34.88
N GLY A 197 14.87 -9.88 35.50
CA GLY A 197 14.41 -8.68 34.80
C GLY A 197 13.04 -8.78 34.13
N ASP A 198 12.38 -9.93 34.21
CA ASP A 198 11.00 -10.09 33.73
C ASP A 198 10.03 -9.19 34.51
N GLU A 199 8.94 -8.78 33.86
CA GLU A 199 7.88 -8.03 34.51
C GLU A 199 7.26 -8.85 35.66
N LEU A 200 7.09 -8.19 36.81
CA LEU A 200 6.43 -8.77 37.96
C LEU A 200 4.95 -8.87 37.66
N GLY A 201 4.49 -10.10 37.47
CA GLY A 201 3.06 -10.40 37.45
C GLY A 201 2.41 -10.17 38.82
N ARG A 202 1.17 -10.64 38.97
CA ARG A 202 0.34 -10.42 40.18
C ARG A 202 0.88 -11.01 41.48
N ARG A 203 1.95 -11.82 41.43
CA ARG A 203 2.53 -12.56 42.56
C ARG A 203 4.04 -12.40 42.58
N PHE A 204 4.57 -11.80 43.63
CA PHE A 204 6.00 -11.64 43.82
C PHE A 204 6.35 -11.49 45.30
N TYR A 205 7.63 -11.61 45.62
CA TYR A 205 8.17 -11.37 46.95
C TYR A 205 8.93 -10.06 46.95
N ASN A 206 8.79 -9.27 48.02
CA ASN A 206 9.41 -7.97 48.14
C ASN A 206 10.00 -7.73 49.52
N CYS A 207 11.15 -7.06 49.55
CA CYS A 207 11.66 -6.41 50.74
C CYS A 207 11.43 -4.90 50.63
N SER A 208 10.57 -4.34 51.47
CA SER A 208 10.32 -2.90 51.52
C SER A 208 11.57 -2.10 51.93
N ILE A 209 12.43 -2.68 52.77
CA ILE A 209 13.66 -2.04 53.26
C ILE A 209 14.70 -1.89 52.15
N CYS A 210 14.98 -2.96 51.41
CA CYS A 210 16.01 -2.98 50.36
C CYS A 210 15.49 -2.72 48.95
N LYS A 211 14.17 -2.54 48.80
CA LYS A 211 13.47 -2.47 47.50
C LYS A 211 13.83 -3.66 46.60
N PHE A 212 14.00 -4.86 47.21
CA PHE A 212 14.41 -6.08 46.51
C PHE A 212 13.16 -6.89 46.18
N SER A 213 12.81 -6.97 44.91
CA SER A 213 11.62 -7.66 44.43
C SER A 213 11.99 -8.84 43.54
N VAL A 214 11.33 -9.97 43.71
CA VAL A 214 11.64 -11.21 42.99
C VAL A 214 10.36 -11.95 42.64
N ASP A 215 10.24 -12.39 41.39
CA ASP A 215 9.10 -13.19 40.96
C ASP A 215 9.13 -14.59 41.58
N VAL A 216 7.96 -15.25 41.60
CA VAL A 216 7.81 -16.59 42.18
C VAL A 216 8.68 -17.63 41.48
N ALA A 217 8.95 -17.50 40.17
CA ALA A 217 9.78 -18.45 39.45
C ALA A 217 11.26 -18.33 39.83
N CYS A 218 11.78 -17.13 40.07
CA CYS A 218 13.13 -16.89 40.58
C CYS A 218 13.29 -17.30 42.05
N VAL A 219 12.22 -17.27 42.85
CA VAL A 219 12.25 -17.84 44.21
C VAL A 219 12.33 -19.35 44.19
N LYS A 220 11.52 -19.99 43.34
CA LYS A 220 11.49 -21.46 43.23
C LYS A 220 12.79 -21.98 42.61
N ASN A 221 13.19 -21.36 41.50
CA ASN A 221 14.31 -21.79 40.68
C ASN A 221 15.22 -20.59 40.38
N PRO A 222 16.04 -20.13 41.35
CA PRO A 222 16.97 -19.05 41.11
C PRO A 222 18.08 -19.49 40.13
N PRO A 223 18.60 -18.56 39.31
CA PRO A 223 19.76 -18.84 38.46
C PRO A 223 20.99 -19.17 39.33
N PRO A 224 21.92 -20.00 38.83
CA PRO A 224 23.09 -20.42 39.61
C PRO A 224 24.04 -19.25 39.91
N LEU A 225 24.61 -19.21 41.12
CA LEU A 225 25.53 -18.13 41.50
C LEU A 225 26.80 -18.10 40.63
N THR A 226 27.28 -19.27 40.19
CA THR A 226 28.44 -19.41 39.31
C THR A 226 28.16 -20.35 38.15
N ILE A 227 28.70 -20.03 36.98
CA ILE A 227 28.58 -20.83 35.75
C ILE A 227 29.97 -20.99 35.15
N LEU A 228 30.31 -22.21 34.73
CA LEU A 228 31.44 -22.49 33.85
C LEU A 228 30.87 -23.04 32.54
N PHE A 229 30.85 -22.19 31.50
CA PHE A 229 30.23 -22.54 30.23
C PHE A 229 31.03 -21.90 29.09
N ALA A 230 31.92 -22.67 28.48
CA ALA A 230 32.85 -22.21 27.44
C ALA A 230 32.15 -21.53 26.25
N LYS A 231 30.89 -21.88 25.97
CA LYS A 231 30.08 -21.21 24.95
C LYS A 231 29.72 -19.76 25.32
N ALA A 232 29.70 -19.40 26.60
CA ALA A 232 29.55 -18.01 27.04
C ALA A 232 30.90 -17.30 27.12
N HIS A 233 31.83 -17.88 27.88
CA HIS A 233 33.15 -17.36 28.19
C HIS A 233 34.03 -18.49 28.74
N ASP A 234 35.34 -18.44 28.50
CA ASP A 234 36.26 -19.53 28.86
C ASP A 234 36.46 -19.69 30.37
N HIS A 235 36.31 -18.61 31.14
CA HIS A 235 36.42 -18.64 32.61
C HIS A 235 35.07 -18.82 33.31
N GLN A 236 35.12 -19.18 34.59
CA GLN A 236 33.95 -19.19 35.46
C GLN A 236 33.44 -17.76 35.67
N ILE A 237 32.13 -17.55 35.45
CA ILE A 237 31.44 -16.28 35.65
C ILE A 237 30.51 -16.34 36.88
N SER A 238 30.37 -15.22 37.60
CA SER A 238 29.59 -15.11 38.83
C SER A 238 28.45 -14.10 38.70
N LEU A 239 27.25 -14.47 39.15
CA LEU A 239 26.07 -13.61 39.17
C LEU A 239 26.21 -12.50 40.22
N ILE A 240 25.89 -11.26 39.84
CA ILE A 240 25.85 -10.12 40.75
C ILE A 240 24.39 -9.68 40.97
N PRO A 241 23.64 -10.24 41.94
CA PRO A 241 22.17 -10.04 42.06
C PRO A 241 21.76 -8.65 42.61
N ARG A 242 22.08 -7.58 41.87
CA ARG A 242 21.79 -6.17 42.20
C ARG A 242 21.45 -5.38 40.94
N ILE A 243 20.93 -4.16 41.13
CA ILE A 243 20.80 -3.18 40.04
C ILE A 243 22.19 -2.59 39.80
N ILE A 244 22.65 -2.67 38.55
CA ILE A 244 23.94 -2.16 38.09
C ILE A 244 23.81 -1.90 36.59
N SER A 245 24.22 -0.72 36.13
CA SER A 245 24.34 -0.43 34.71
C SER A 245 25.63 -1.07 34.18
N PHE A 246 25.55 -1.82 33.10
CA PHE A 246 26.69 -2.43 32.44
C PHE A 246 26.43 -2.60 30.95
N ASN A 247 27.50 -2.69 30.16
CA ASN A 247 27.42 -3.01 28.74
C ASN A 247 27.72 -4.51 28.60
N CYS A 248 26.85 -5.23 27.90
CA CYS A 248 27.02 -6.67 27.73
C CYS A 248 28.02 -6.99 26.61
N ASP A 249 29.14 -7.62 26.93
CA ASP A 249 30.18 -7.95 25.96
C ASP A 249 29.71 -8.88 24.84
N ALA A 250 28.66 -9.67 25.08
CA ALA A 250 28.15 -10.62 24.09
C ALA A 250 27.20 -10.00 23.05
N CYS A 251 26.54 -8.88 23.36
CA CYS A 251 25.59 -8.25 22.44
C CYS A 251 25.72 -6.73 22.27
N GLY A 252 26.59 -6.07 23.03
CA GLY A 252 26.82 -4.63 23.00
C GLY A 252 25.66 -3.77 23.51
N LEU A 253 24.60 -4.36 24.07
CA LEU A 253 23.47 -3.62 24.64
C LEU A 253 23.64 -3.40 26.14
N ASP A 254 23.08 -2.30 26.63
CA ASP A 254 23.04 -1.98 28.05
C ASP A 254 22.19 -3.00 28.84
N GLY A 255 22.61 -3.31 30.04
CA GLY A 255 21.85 -4.04 31.05
C GLY A 255 21.84 -3.28 32.37
N ASP A 256 20.77 -3.43 33.13
CA ASP A 256 20.54 -2.63 34.35
C ASP A 256 20.50 -3.48 35.64
N ARG A 257 20.57 -4.80 35.54
CA ARG A 257 20.48 -5.69 36.70
C ARG A 257 21.10 -7.05 36.48
N SER A 258 21.59 -7.61 37.58
CA SER A 258 21.97 -9.01 37.73
C SER A 258 22.80 -9.60 36.58
N PRO A 259 23.90 -8.95 36.15
CA PRO A 259 24.84 -9.54 35.19
C PRO A 259 25.55 -10.75 35.77
N TYR A 260 26.04 -11.62 34.89
CA TYR A 260 27.18 -12.45 35.22
C TYR A 260 28.48 -11.73 34.88
N SER A 261 29.47 -11.84 35.75
CA SER A 261 30.78 -11.20 35.60
C SER A 261 31.92 -12.20 35.71
N CYS A 262 32.95 -12.04 34.88
CA CYS A 262 34.23 -12.72 35.05
C CYS A 262 35.17 -11.82 35.86
N GLN A 263 35.66 -12.30 36.99
CA GLN A 263 36.63 -11.57 37.81
C GLN A 263 38.04 -11.55 37.20
N GLN A 264 38.31 -12.36 36.17
CA GLN A 264 39.64 -12.49 35.55
C GLN A 264 39.82 -11.58 34.33
N CYS A 265 38.73 -11.24 33.63
CA CYS A 265 38.80 -10.62 32.29
C CYS A 265 37.88 -9.41 32.10
N ASP A 266 37.35 -8.83 33.19
CA ASP A 266 36.40 -7.70 33.15
C ASP A 266 35.17 -7.93 32.23
N PHE A 267 34.80 -9.20 32.05
CA PHE A 267 33.73 -9.61 31.15
C PHE A 267 32.39 -9.58 31.88
N MET A 268 31.38 -8.91 31.32
CA MET A 268 30.00 -8.85 31.82
C MET A 268 28.99 -9.28 30.75
N ILE A 269 28.04 -10.12 31.14
CA ILE A 269 27.07 -10.69 30.20
C ILE A 269 25.66 -10.70 30.77
N HIS A 270 24.66 -10.37 29.94
CA HIS A 270 23.26 -10.59 30.26
C HIS A 270 23.00 -12.09 30.48
N GLN A 271 22.09 -12.42 31.39
CA GLN A 271 21.69 -13.83 31.62
C GLN A 271 21.16 -14.49 30.34
N SER A 272 20.43 -13.74 29.51
CA SER A 272 19.88 -14.21 28.23
C SER A 272 20.90 -14.24 27.08
N CYS A 273 22.14 -13.77 27.30
CA CYS A 273 23.22 -13.85 26.31
C CYS A 273 24.17 -15.04 26.56
N ILE A 274 24.03 -15.77 27.66
CA ILE A 274 24.98 -16.83 28.06
C ILE A 274 25.01 -17.98 27.04
N ASP A 275 23.86 -18.30 26.43
CA ASP A 275 23.73 -19.48 25.58
C ASP A 275 23.56 -19.19 24.09
N LEU A 276 23.88 -17.97 23.63
CA LEU A 276 23.81 -17.54 22.23
C LEU A 276 24.48 -18.55 21.28
N PRO A 277 23.85 -18.96 20.17
CA PRO A 277 24.41 -19.94 19.24
C PRO A 277 25.73 -19.49 18.61
N GLU A 278 26.52 -20.42 18.10
CA GLU A 278 27.84 -20.12 17.55
C GLU A 278 27.82 -20.02 16.03
N ILE A 279 27.06 -20.88 15.34
CA ILE A 279 26.90 -20.82 13.88
C ILE A 279 25.41 -20.85 13.55
N ILE A 280 24.94 -19.85 12.81
CA ILE A 280 23.53 -19.68 12.45
C ILE A 280 23.39 -19.31 10.97
N ASN A 281 22.17 -19.42 10.44
CA ASN A 281 21.79 -18.70 9.23
C ASN A 281 20.75 -17.62 9.55
N VAL A 282 20.78 -16.55 8.78
CA VAL A 282 19.75 -15.50 8.80
C VAL A 282 19.04 -15.46 7.45
N ASN A 283 17.89 -14.80 7.38
CA ASN A 283 17.08 -14.71 6.17
C ASN A 283 17.45 -13.56 5.21
N ARG A 284 18.47 -12.76 5.58
CA ARG A 284 19.03 -11.63 4.81
C ARG A 284 20.44 -11.88 4.31
N HIS A 285 20.96 -13.08 4.52
CA HIS A 285 22.30 -13.46 4.07
C HIS A 285 22.32 -14.94 3.71
N GLU A 286 22.92 -15.29 2.58
CA GLU A 286 22.93 -16.66 2.07
C GLU A 286 23.92 -17.56 2.83
N HIS A 287 25.03 -17.00 3.31
CA HIS A 287 26.07 -17.76 4.00
C HIS A 287 25.80 -17.89 5.50
N ARG A 288 26.39 -18.93 6.10
CA ARG A 288 26.42 -19.11 7.55
C ARG A 288 27.19 -17.99 8.22
N LEU A 289 26.68 -17.54 9.36
CA LEU A 289 27.32 -16.55 10.20
C LEU A 289 27.90 -17.21 11.43
N SER A 290 29.11 -16.79 11.79
CA SER A 290 29.80 -17.25 13.00
C SER A 290 29.78 -16.17 14.06
N ARG A 291 29.51 -16.54 15.31
CA ARG A 291 29.59 -15.64 16.46
C ARG A 291 31.04 -15.25 16.69
N ARG A 292 31.30 -13.96 16.78
CA ARG A 292 32.59 -13.36 17.15
C ARG A 292 32.43 -12.64 18.47
N LEU A 293 33.38 -12.81 19.38
CA LEU A 293 33.44 -12.04 20.62
C LEU A 293 33.84 -10.58 20.36
N GLN A 294 34.62 -10.37 19.31
CA GLN A 294 35.07 -9.06 18.85
C GLN A 294 35.23 -9.11 17.32
N LEU A 295 34.92 -8.01 16.63
CA LEU A 295 35.20 -7.83 15.21
C LEU A 295 36.54 -7.12 15.00
N SER A 296 37.10 -7.16 13.79
CA SER A 296 38.29 -6.35 13.50
C SER A 296 37.96 -4.86 13.59
N PRO A 297 38.92 -4.00 14.01
CA PRO A 297 38.69 -2.56 14.07
C PRO A 297 38.22 -2.01 12.72
N GLY A 298 37.13 -1.26 12.70
CA GLY A 298 36.56 -0.74 11.46
C GLY A 298 35.13 -0.26 11.61
N THR A 299 34.58 0.34 10.56
CA THR A 299 33.18 0.77 10.56
C THR A 299 32.32 -0.38 10.08
N TRP A 300 31.56 -0.97 10.99
CA TRP A 300 30.64 -2.07 10.70
C TRP A 300 29.20 -1.58 10.73
N ILE A 301 28.40 -2.02 9.76
CA ILE A 301 26.96 -1.73 9.69
C ILE A 301 26.21 -3.05 9.84
N CYS A 302 25.23 -3.07 10.73
CA CYS A 302 24.42 -4.26 10.97
C CYS A 302 23.53 -4.55 9.75
N GLY A 303 23.65 -5.75 9.17
CA GLY A 303 22.83 -6.22 8.03
C GLY A 303 21.36 -6.47 8.34
N PHE A 304 20.82 -5.92 9.43
CA PHE A 304 19.41 -6.01 9.80
C PHE A 304 18.85 -4.67 10.25
N CYS A 305 19.46 -4.01 11.24
CA CYS A 305 18.98 -2.72 11.75
C CYS A 305 19.71 -1.52 11.17
N HIS A 306 20.70 -1.75 10.29
CA HIS A 306 21.48 -0.72 9.59
C HIS A 306 22.19 0.31 10.50
N LYS A 307 22.25 0.05 11.82
CA LYS A 307 23.01 0.83 12.79
C LYS A 307 24.44 0.34 12.89
N LYS A 308 25.33 1.21 13.37
CA LYS A 308 26.73 0.87 13.63
C LYS A 308 26.83 -0.33 14.59
N VAL A 309 27.69 -1.27 14.26
CA VAL A 309 28.09 -2.36 15.16
C VAL A 309 29.35 -1.92 15.87
N ASP A 310 29.30 -1.90 17.20
CA ASP A 310 30.49 -1.71 18.01
C ASP A 310 31.38 -2.94 17.86
N TRP A 311 32.55 -2.77 17.23
CA TRP A 311 33.49 -3.86 16.97
C TRP A 311 34.10 -4.43 18.25
N SER A 312 34.08 -3.69 19.37
CA SER A 312 34.58 -4.15 20.67
C SER A 312 33.64 -5.17 21.34
N CYS A 313 32.39 -5.25 20.88
CA CYS A 313 31.37 -6.14 21.40
C CYS A 313 31.12 -7.34 20.49
N GLY A 314 30.44 -8.35 21.03
CA GLY A 314 30.06 -9.56 20.31
C GLY A 314 29.03 -9.32 19.20
N ALA A 315 29.28 -9.90 18.02
CA ALA A 315 28.44 -9.84 16.83
C ALA A 315 28.57 -11.14 16.01
N TYR A 316 27.69 -11.34 15.03
CA TYR A 316 27.87 -12.42 14.05
C TYR A 316 28.46 -11.86 12.76
N SER A 317 29.41 -12.56 12.16
CA SER A 317 30.01 -12.18 10.88
C SER A 317 30.11 -13.36 9.92
N CYS A 318 30.13 -13.03 8.63
CA CYS A 318 30.35 -14.00 7.57
C CYS A 318 31.84 -14.17 7.29
N SER A 319 32.31 -15.39 7.10
CA SER A 319 33.69 -15.65 6.68
C SER A 319 33.92 -15.52 5.17
N ILE A 320 32.85 -15.59 4.37
CA ILE A 320 32.89 -15.49 2.90
C ILE A 320 32.71 -14.03 2.47
N CYS A 321 31.82 -13.29 3.13
CA CYS A 321 31.54 -11.88 2.86
C CYS A 321 32.18 -11.04 3.97
N PRO A 322 33.39 -10.50 3.77
CA PRO A 322 34.19 -9.89 4.83
C PRO A 322 33.52 -8.65 5.45
N ASP A 323 32.68 -7.95 4.71
CA ASP A 323 32.01 -6.72 5.16
C ASP A 323 30.63 -6.96 5.81
N TYR A 324 30.19 -8.22 5.92
CA TYR A 324 28.89 -8.54 6.49
C TYR A 324 28.98 -8.87 7.98
N ALA A 325 28.31 -8.04 8.80
CA ALA A 325 28.11 -8.28 10.23
C ALA A 325 26.67 -7.96 10.64
N ILE A 326 26.22 -8.57 11.73
CA ILE A 326 24.89 -8.36 12.33
C ILE A 326 25.00 -8.39 13.85
N HIS A 327 24.34 -7.47 14.55
CA HIS A 327 24.31 -7.47 16.03
C HIS A 327 23.79 -8.82 16.53
N SER A 328 24.35 -9.32 17.64
CA SER A 328 23.94 -10.61 18.21
C SER A 328 22.44 -10.71 18.51
N ARG A 329 21.79 -9.61 18.89
CA ARG A 329 20.33 -9.57 19.15
C ARG A 329 19.50 -9.46 17.87
N CYS A 330 19.98 -8.74 16.87
CA CYS A 330 19.33 -8.68 15.56
C CYS A 330 19.36 -10.04 14.87
N ALA A 331 20.49 -10.74 14.97
CA ALA A 331 20.67 -12.05 14.35
C ALA A 331 19.73 -13.13 14.91
N LEU A 332 19.34 -13.03 16.18
CA LEU A 332 18.53 -14.04 16.88
C LEU A 332 17.07 -13.64 17.07
N ARG A 333 16.62 -12.60 16.38
CA ARG A 333 15.21 -12.22 16.37
C ARG A 333 14.39 -13.32 15.72
N ASP A 334 13.20 -13.62 16.24
CA ASP A 334 12.43 -14.81 15.86
C ASP A 334 12.11 -14.94 14.37
N ASP A 335 12.02 -13.81 13.67
CA ASP A 335 11.73 -13.74 12.23
C ASP A 335 13.00 -13.71 11.35
N VAL A 336 14.20 -13.61 11.93
CA VAL A 336 15.46 -13.42 11.20
C VAL A 336 16.21 -14.73 10.98
N TRP A 337 16.34 -15.57 12.00
CA TRP A 337 17.13 -16.81 11.93
C TRP A 337 16.30 -18.08 11.99
N ASP A 338 16.81 -19.15 11.39
CA ASP A 338 16.10 -20.43 11.24
C ASP A 338 15.94 -21.24 12.53
N LYS A 339 16.36 -20.69 13.68
CA LYS A 339 16.34 -21.30 15.01
C LYS A 339 17.14 -22.62 15.07
N LEU A 340 18.17 -22.77 14.23
CA LEU A 340 19.09 -23.91 14.21
C LEU A 340 20.51 -23.48 14.57
N GLU A 341 21.14 -24.23 15.48
CA GLU A 341 22.58 -24.14 15.74
C GLU A 341 23.30 -25.12 14.82
N LEU A 342 24.18 -24.57 13.96
CA LEU A 342 24.78 -25.27 12.83
C LEU A 342 26.22 -25.71 13.09
N LYS A 343 26.76 -25.42 14.28
CA LYS A 343 28.11 -25.86 14.65
C LYS A 343 28.25 -27.37 14.54
N GLY A 344 29.17 -27.82 13.69
CA GLY A 344 29.43 -29.24 13.43
C GLY A 344 28.49 -29.90 12.42
N ILE A 345 27.58 -29.16 11.78
CA ILE A 345 26.78 -29.64 10.65
C ILE A 345 27.51 -29.24 9.35
N PRO A 346 27.77 -30.15 8.41
CA PRO A 346 28.32 -29.78 7.10
C PRO A 346 27.38 -28.83 6.34
N GLU A 347 27.93 -28.01 5.44
CA GLU A 347 27.14 -27.19 4.52
C GLU A 347 26.68 -28.05 3.34
N GLU A 348 25.39 -28.00 2.99
CA GLU A 348 24.89 -28.67 1.78
C GLU A 348 25.50 -27.97 0.55
N PRO A 349 25.92 -28.70 -0.49
CA PRO A 349 26.46 -28.09 -1.70
C PRO A 349 25.45 -27.12 -2.35
N GLN A 350 25.93 -25.94 -2.75
CA GLN A 350 25.12 -24.87 -3.34
C GLN A 350 24.50 -25.27 -4.69
N GLU A 351 23.23 -24.85 -4.86
CA GLU A 351 22.40 -24.79 -6.06
C GLU A 351 22.48 -25.92 -7.12
N ILE A 352 21.39 -26.70 -7.20
CA ILE A 352 21.04 -27.37 -8.45
C ILE A 352 20.53 -26.30 -9.41
N LYS A 353 21.27 -26.01 -10.48
CA LYS A 353 20.83 -25.09 -11.55
C LYS A 353 19.39 -25.42 -11.97
N PRO A 354 18.52 -24.41 -12.17
CA PRO A 354 17.12 -24.64 -12.52
C PRO A 354 16.95 -25.32 -13.89
N TYR A 355 17.97 -25.28 -14.75
CA TYR A 355 17.95 -25.96 -16.03
C TYR A 355 19.33 -26.47 -16.43
N LYS A 356 19.32 -27.42 -17.38
CA LYS A 356 20.51 -27.89 -18.09
C LYS A 356 20.50 -27.32 -19.51
N VAL A 357 21.61 -26.74 -19.95
CA VAL A 357 21.78 -26.26 -21.33
C VAL A 357 22.02 -27.47 -22.23
N VAL A 358 21.25 -27.59 -23.31
CA VAL A 358 21.36 -28.70 -24.27
C VAL A 358 22.21 -28.29 -25.47
N ASN A 359 21.95 -27.11 -26.04
CA ASN A 359 22.68 -26.52 -27.16
C ASN A 359 22.29 -25.04 -27.27
N GLY A 360 23.27 -24.11 -27.28
CA GLY A 360 23.05 -22.70 -27.62
C GLY A 360 21.90 -22.06 -26.85
N ASN A 361 20.73 -21.97 -27.51
CA ASN A 361 19.51 -21.32 -27.01
C ASN A 361 18.48 -22.31 -26.40
N LEU A 362 18.75 -23.61 -26.37
CA LEU A 362 17.85 -24.67 -25.87
C LEU A 362 18.23 -25.14 -24.47
N ILE A 363 17.25 -25.13 -23.57
CA ILE A 363 17.38 -25.58 -22.19
C ILE A 363 16.36 -26.67 -21.84
N ARG A 364 16.74 -27.57 -20.93
CA ARG A 364 15.82 -28.48 -20.24
C ARG A 364 15.57 -27.97 -18.83
N HIS A 365 14.39 -27.41 -18.59
CA HIS A 365 14.05 -26.72 -17.35
C HIS A 365 13.29 -27.64 -16.38
N PHE A 366 13.59 -27.56 -15.08
CA PHE A 366 13.04 -28.47 -14.06
C PHE A 366 11.52 -28.42 -13.94
N SER A 367 10.90 -27.29 -14.30
CA SER A 367 9.44 -27.11 -14.28
C SER A 367 8.73 -27.74 -15.47
N HIS A 368 9.48 -28.13 -16.50
CA HIS A 368 8.95 -28.60 -17.77
C HIS A 368 9.98 -29.55 -18.42
N GLU A 369 10.24 -30.67 -17.75
CA GLU A 369 11.34 -31.58 -18.14
C GLU A 369 11.04 -32.41 -19.41
N GLU A 370 9.76 -32.54 -19.77
CA GLU A 370 9.30 -33.34 -20.91
C GLU A 370 9.63 -32.70 -22.27
N HIS A 371 9.73 -31.37 -22.31
CA HIS A 371 10.02 -30.63 -23.53
C HIS A 371 11.23 -29.69 -23.37
N TYR A 372 11.73 -29.20 -24.50
CA TYR A 372 12.81 -28.22 -24.52
C TYR A 372 12.26 -26.81 -24.66
N LEU A 373 12.88 -25.90 -23.91
CA LEU A 373 12.61 -24.47 -23.96
C LEU A 373 13.65 -23.78 -24.84
N GLN A 374 13.21 -23.02 -25.82
CA GLN A 374 14.06 -22.22 -26.72
C GLN A 374 14.03 -20.76 -26.30
N LEU A 375 15.21 -20.13 -26.24
CA LEU A 375 15.37 -18.70 -25.97
C LEU A 375 15.02 -17.89 -27.23
N ASN A 376 14.12 -16.93 -27.07
CA ASN A 376 13.77 -15.93 -28.08
C ASN A 376 14.31 -14.56 -27.62
N GLU A 377 15.20 -13.98 -28.43
CA GLU A 377 15.86 -12.68 -28.13
C GLU A 377 15.33 -11.53 -29.02
N GLU A 378 14.34 -11.77 -29.88
CA GLU A 378 13.78 -10.76 -30.80
C GLU A 378 12.57 -10.01 -30.20
N ASN A 379 12.44 -8.72 -30.55
CA ASN A 379 11.36 -7.80 -30.16
C ASN A 379 9.99 -8.18 -30.76
N ILE A 380 9.49 -9.39 -30.49
CA ILE A 380 8.16 -9.81 -30.94
C ILE A 380 7.12 -9.26 -29.96
N ILE A 381 6.33 -8.28 -30.42
CA ILE A 381 5.15 -7.78 -29.71
C ILE A 381 4.04 -8.80 -29.90
N CYS A 382 3.95 -9.78 -29.01
CA CYS A 382 2.73 -10.57 -28.90
C CYS A 382 1.68 -9.71 -28.19
N GLY A 383 0.49 -9.58 -28.79
CA GLY A 383 -0.67 -9.01 -28.09
C GLY A 383 -0.86 -9.70 -26.74
N GLY A 384 -1.45 -9.02 -25.75
CA GLY A 384 -1.49 -9.39 -24.32
C GLY A 384 -2.09 -10.76 -23.93
N SER A 385 -2.23 -11.71 -24.85
CA SER A 385 -2.65 -13.09 -24.62
C SER A 385 -1.53 -14.00 -24.06
N ILE A 386 -0.24 -13.69 -24.28
CA ILE A 386 0.87 -14.55 -23.83
C ILE A 386 1.39 -14.13 -22.45
N ARG A 387 1.35 -15.06 -21.49
CA ARG A 387 1.79 -14.85 -20.11
C ARG A 387 2.89 -15.82 -19.71
N CYS A 388 3.75 -15.37 -18.81
CA CYS A 388 4.76 -16.22 -18.18
C CYS A 388 4.12 -17.14 -17.13
N GLU A 389 4.38 -18.44 -17.20
CA GLU A 389 3.86 -19.46 -16.28
C GLU A 389 4.36 -19.28 -14.83
N ALA A 390 5.52 -18.63 -14.63
CA ALA A 390 6.06 -18.40 -13.31
C ALA A 390 5.48 -17.16 -12.60
N CYS A 391 5.45 -16.01 -13.27
CA CYS A 391 5.04 -14.74 -12.64
C CYS A 391 3.63 -14.26 -13.05
N VAL A 392 3.02 -14.92 -14.04
CA VAL A 392 1.69 -14.62 -14.61
C VAL A 392 1.60 -13.23 -15.26
N LEU A 393 2.75 -12.58 -15.48
CA LEU A 393 2.83 -11.30 -16.19
C LEU A 393 2.94 -11.52 -17.71
N PRO A 394 2.45 -10.57 -18.52
CA PRO A 394 2.58 -10.63 -19.97
C PRO A 394 4.04 -10.64 -20.43
N ILE A 395 4.28 -11.24 -21.59
CA ILE A 395 5.55 -11.15 -22.32
C ILE A 395 5.44 -9.98 -23.29
N TYR A 396 6.25 -8.93 -23.08
CA TYR A 396 6.28 -7.75 -23.96
C TYR A 396 7.49 -7.76 -24.89
N SER A 397 8.64 -7.27 -24.43
CA SER A 397 9.88 -7.10 -25.21
C SER A 397 11.10 -7.74 -24.54
N GLN A 398 10.91 -8.45 -23.43
CA GLN A 398 11.99 -9.07 -22.67
C GLN A 398 12.30 -10.44 -23.25
N ALA A 399 13.58 -10.83 -23.31
CA ALA A 399 13.97 -12.18 -23.72
C ALA A 399 13.24 -13.24 -22.88
N PHE A 400 12.70 -14.25 -23.56
CA PHE A 400 11.88 -15.28 -22.92
C PHE A 400 12.20 -16.66 -23.49
N TYR A 401 11.91 -17.68 -22.71
CA TYR A 401 11.96 -19.07 -23.11
C TYR A 401 10.55 -19.55 -23.46
N SER A 402 10.37 -20.12 -24.65
CA SER A 402 9.13 -20.78 -25.04
C SER A 402 9.36 -22.26 -25.32
N CYS A 403 8.39 -23.09 -24.98
CA CYS A 403 8.44 -24.50 -25.31
C CYS A 403 8.29 -24.70 -26.82
N VAL A 404 9.06 -25.64 -27.38
CA VAL A 404 8.98 -25.97 -28.81
C VAL A 404 7.81 -26.91 -29.16
N GLN A 405 7.04 -27.38 -28.15
CA GLN A 405 5.97 -28.38 -28.31
C GLN A 405 4.63 -27.96 -27.72
N CYS A 406 4.58 -26.95 -26.85
CA CYS A 406 3.35 -26.44 -26.24
C CYS A 406 3.46 -24.95 -25.88
N ASP A 407 2.38 -24.37 -25.34
CA ASP A 407 2.30 -22.93 -25.04
C ASP A 407 3.02 -22.51 -23.73
N PHE A 408 3.84 -23.40 -23.15
CA PHE A 408 4.55 -23.15 -21.91
C PHE A 408 5.67 -22.10 -22.11
N ILE A 409 5.58 -20.97 -21.39
CA ILE A 409 6.46 -19.82 -21.59
C ILE A 409 6.96 -19.25 -20.26
N LEU A 410 8.23 -18.83 -20.21
CA LEU A 410 8.86 -18.20 -19.04
C LEU A 410 9.68 -16.97 -19.45
N HIS A 411 9.63 -15.88 -18.68
CA HIS A 411 10.66 -14.83 -18.79
C HIS A 411 12.06 -15.43 -18.56
N LYS A 412 13.10 -14.91 -19.21
CA LYS A 412 14.49 -15.32 -18.97
C LYS A 412 14.85 -15.21 -17.48
N THR A 413 14.37 -14.18 -16.79
CA THR A 413 14.54 -14.02 -15.33
C THR A 413 13.83 -15.12 -14.54
N CYS A 414 12.60 -15.45 -14.92
CA CYS A 414 11.80 -16.51 -14.29
C CYS A 414 12.40 -17.91 -14.47
N ALA A 415 13.01 -18.19 -15.64
CA ALA A 415 13.71 -19.46 -15.87
C ALA A 415 15.00 -19.60 -15.03
N ASN A 416 15.54 -18.51 -14.50
CA ASN A 416 16.75 -18.49 -13.67
C ASN A 416 16.44 -18.47 -12.16
N LEU A 417 15.19 -18.68 -11.75
CA LEU A 417 14.82 -18.68 -10.33
C LEU A 417 15.52 -19.82 -9.57
N PRO A 418 16.13 -19.53 -8.40
CA PRO A 418 16.78 -20.55 -7.60
C PRO A 418 15.77 -21.55 -7.01
N ARG A 419 16.14 -22.83 -6.91
CA ARG A 419 15.23 -23.87 -6.38
C ARG A 419 14.98 -23.75 -4.87
N LYS A 420 15.92 -23.17 -4.14
CA LYS A 420 15.81 -22.81 -2.73
C LYS A 420 16.25 -21.35 -2.58
N LYS A 421 15.51 -20.55 -1.80
CA LYS A 421 15.81 -19.13 -1.60
C LYS A 421 15.59 -18.72 -0.16
N ARG A 422 16.52 -17.96 0.44
CA ARG A 422 16.28 -17.26 1.70
C ARG A 422 15.58 -15.93 1.40
N HIS A 423 14.62 -15.57 2.23
CA HIS A 423 13.81 -14.38 2.00
C HIS A 423 13.45 -13.71 3.33
N MET A 424 13.53 -12.38 3.38
CA MET A 424 13.25 -11.56 4.57
C MET A 424 11.89 -11.77 5.26
N TYR A 425 10.93 -12.49 4.64
CA TYR A 425 9.61 -12.77 5.25
C TYR A 425 9.57 -14.05 6.05
N HIS A 426 10.59 -14.89 5.91
CA HIS A 426 10.57 -16.21 6.50
C HIS A 426 11.99 -16.63 6.90
N ALA A 427 12.13 -17.04 8.15
CA ALA A 427 13.44 -17.33 8.73
C ALA A 427 14.11 -18.57 8.11
N LYS A 428 13.30 -19.52 7.62
CA LYS A 428 13.76 -20.75 6.94
C LYS A 428 13.77 -20.56 5.42
N PRO A 429 14.71 -21.23 4.70
CA PRO A 429 14.75 -21.19 3.24
C PRO A 429 13.46 -21.74 2.64
N LEU A 430 12.97 -21.04 1.61
CA LEU A 430 11.76 -21.39 0.88
C LEU A 430 12.13 -22.27 -0.32
N THR A 431 11.26 -23.22 -0.66
CA THR A 431 11.46 -24.09 -1.83
C THR A 431 10.55 -23.65 -2.97
N LEU A 432 11.08 -23.57 -4.19
CA LEU A 432 10.30 -23.25 -5.39
C LEU A 432 9.40 -24.43 -5.77
N VAL A 433 8.10 -24.19 -5.80
CA VAL A 433 7.05 -25.13 -6.17
C VAL A 433 6.40 -24.65 -7.47
N VAL A 434 6.19 -25.59 -8.39
CA VAL A 434 5.71 -25.37 -9.75
C VAL A 434 4.36 -26.07 -9.94
N GLY A 435 3.40 -25.39 -10.57
CA GLY A 435 2.37 -25.99 -11.42
C GLY A 435 1.55 -27.15 -10.85
N ASP A 436 0.75 -26.89 -9.81
CA ASP A 436 -0.28 -27.84 -9.33
C ASP A 436 -1.71 -27.48 -9.83
N MET A 437 -1.83 -26.49 -10.73
CA MET A 437 -3.10 -25.87 -11.16
C MET A 437 -3.98 -25.33 -10.02
N THR A 438 -3.47 -25.26 -8.78
CA THR A 438 -4.21 -24.70 -7.64
C THR A 438 -3.81 -23.27 -7.39
N TYR A 439 -4.79 -22.39 -7.35
CA TYR A 439 -4.58 -21.02 -6.89
C TYR A 439 -4.14 -21.02 -5.43
N PHE A 440 -3.21 -20.12 -5.07
CA PHE A 440 -2.79 -19.91 -3.70
C PHE A 440 -2.79 -18.42 -3.34
N ASP A 441 -2.94 -18.13 -2.05
CA ASP A 441 -2.80 -16.78 -1.54
C ASP A 441 -1.35 -16.51 -1.16
N CYS A 442 -0.78 -15.44 -1.72
CA CYS A 442 0.57 -15.00 -1.41
C CYS A 442 0.60 -14.37 0.00
N SER A 443 1.36 -14.93 0.93
CA SER A 443 1.51 -14.44 2.30
C SER A 443 2.08 -13.01 2.39
N ALA A 444 2.79 -12.54 1.35
CA ALA A 444 3.31 -11.18 1.29
C ALA A 444 2.23 -10.15 0.87
N CYS A 445 1.57 -10.33 -0.28
CA CYS A 445 0.61 -9.36 -0.82
C CYS A 445 -0.87 -9.71 -0.61
N SER A 446 -1.17 -10.89 -0.08
CA SER A 446 -2.52 -11.46 0.06
C SER A 446 -3.30 -11.61 -1.25
N ASN A 447 -2.62 -11.53 -2.40
CA ASN A 447 -3.24 -11.80 -3.69
C ASN A 447 -3.25 -13.29 -4.01
N ARG A 448 -4.29 -13.67 -4.75
CA ARG A 448 -4.42 -14.98 -5.36
C ARG A 448 -3.53 -15.07 -6.60
N SER A 449 -2.69 -16.09 -6.68
CA SER A 449 -1.80 -16.35 -7.82
C SER A 449 -1.95 -17.79 -8.28
N SER A 450 -1.79 -18.01 -9.59
CA SER A 450 -1.73 -19.33 -10.23
C SER A 450 -0.33 -19.71 -10.71
N GLY A 451 0.64 -18.78 -10.61
CA GLY A 451 2.01 -18.99 -11.08
C GLY A 451 2.86 -19.80 -10.09
N PHE A 452 4.18 -19.73 -10.26
CA PHE A 452 5.10 -20.41 -9.36
C PHE A 452 5.10 -19.75 -7.97
N ARG A 453 5.46 -20.53 -6.96
CA ARG A 453 5.53 -20.06 -5.58
C ARG A 453 6.74 -20.58 -4.84
N TYR A 454 7.30 -19.76 -3.97
CA TYR A 454 8.21 -20.21 -2.93
C TYR A 454 7.39 -20.59 -1.70
N SER A 455 7.57 -21.82 -1.22
CA SER A 455 6.69 -22.42 -0.22
C SER A 455 7.45 -23.08 0.93
N THR A 456 6.83 -23.05 2.10
CA THR A 456 7.05 -23.96 3.24
C THR A 456 5.70 -24.57 3.64
N THR A 457 5.67 -25.38 4.70
CA THR A 457 4.45 -26.06 5.17
C THR A 457 3.26 -25.10 5.37
N ASN A 458 3.50 -23.86 5.84
CA ASN A 458 2.45 -22.89 6.19
C ASN A 458 2.65 -21.49 5.59
N PHE A 459 3.59 -21.32 4.65
CA PHE A 459 3.93 -20.00 4.09
C PHE A 459 4.12 -20.10 2.59
N ASN A 460 3.49 -19.21 1.83
CA ASN A 460 3.59 -19.19 0.37
C ASN A 460 3.84 -17.77 -0.11
N ILE A 461 4.81 -17.57 -1.00
CA ILE A 461 5.03 -16.28 -1.65
C ILE A 461 5.13 -16.48 -3.16
N ASP A 462 4.42 -15.66 -3.92
CA ASP A 462 4.51 -15.71 -5.38
C ASP A 462 5.88 -15.21 -5.86
N VAL A 463 6.27 -15.60 -7.07
CA VAL A 463 7.58 -15.21 -7.63
C VAL A 463 7.77 -13.70 -7.64
N LYS A 464 6.70 -12.94 -7.91
CA LYS A 464 6.73 -11.46 -7.96
C LYS A 464 7.13 -10.86 -6.61
N CYS A 465 6.46 -11.26 -5.54
CA CYS A 465 6.78 -10.79 -4.19
C CYS A 465 8.11 -11.35 -3.69
N SER A 466 8.52 -12.52 -4.18
CA SER A 466 9.84 -13.10 -3.85
C SER A 466 11.02 -12.34 -4.46
N ALA A 467 10.76 -11.53 -5.50
CA ALA A 467 11.78 -10.72 -6.17
C ALA A 467 12.00 -9.35 -5.51
N LEU A 468 11.20 -9.03 -4.48
CA LEU A 468 11.31 -7.76 -3.78
C LEU A 468 12.65 -7.66 -3.02
N SER A 469 13.27 -6.49 -3.14
CA SER A 469 14.47 -6.14 -2.38
C SER A 469 14.13 -5.94 -0.91
N GLU A 470 15.12 -6.20 -0.04
CA GLU A 470 15.00 -5.97 1.40
C GLU A 470 14.97 -4.49 1.81
N SER A 471 15.43 -3.64 0.88
CA SER A 471 15.37 -2.21 0.96
C SER A 471 14.68 -1.65 -0.28
N ILE A 472 13.93 -0.57 -0.09
CA ILE A 472 13.34 0.20 -1.17
C ILE A 472 13.79 1.65 -1.04
N PHE A 473 14.16 2.24 -2.16
CA PHE A 473 14.24 3.69 -2.26
C PHE A 473 12.87 4.18 -2.70
N HIS A 474 12.23 5.04 -1.90
CA HIS A 474 10.93 5.59 -2.25
C HIS A 474 11.12 7.01 -2.79
N GLU A 475 10.80 7.24 -4.06
CA GLU A 475 11.14 8.49 -4.77
C GLU A 475 10.51 9.75 -4.15
N SER A 476 9.43 9.62 -3.36
CA SER A 476 8.85 10.74 -2.62
C SER A 476 9.59 11.10 -1.33
N HIS A 477 10.67 10.41 -0.97
CA HIS A 477 11.46 10.65 0.23
C HIS A 477 12.91 10.16 0.08
N GLY A 478 13.90 11.04 0.21
CA GLY A 478 15.33 10.76 -0.07
C GLY A 478 16.07 9.79 0.88
N CYS A 479 15.36 8.90 1.58
CA CYS A 479 15.95 7.89 2.46
C CYS A 479 15.61 6.47 1.99
N THR A 480 16.56 5.55 2.18
CA THR A 480 16.32 4.12 1.93
C THR A 480 15.50 3.55 3.06
N LEU A 481 14.39 2.88 2.73
CA LEU A 481 13.53 2.20 3.70
C LEU A 481 13.88 0.72 3.74
N TYR A 482 13.93 0.16 4.95
CA TYR A 482 14.25 -1.24 5.17
C TYR A 482 13.04 -1.98 5.68
N TYR A 483 12.84 -3.21 5.20
CA TYR A 483 11.74 -4.04 5.69
C TYR A 483 11.96 -4.39 7.17
N ILE A 484 11.00 -4.07 8.03
CA ILE A 484 11.01 -4.42 9.46
C ILE A 484 9.68 -5.07 9.81
N TYR A 485 9.77 -6.30 10.34
CA TYR A 485 8.62 -7.02 10.93
C TYR A 485 8.52 -6.77 12.44
N GLY A 486 7.31 -6.71 13.01
CA GLY A 486 7.05 -6.78 14.46
C GLY A 486 6.85 -5.44 15.19
N ASN A 487 7.36 -4.32 14.66
CA ASN A 487 7.06 -2.98 15.18
C ASN A 487 5.87 -2.42 14.42
N GLY A 488 4.65 -2.72 14.89
CA GLY A 488 3.43 -2.22 14.25
C GLY A 488 3.50 -0.71 14.04
N LYS A 489 3.31 -0.26 12.80
CA LYS A 489 3.27 1.16 12.43
C LYS A 489 2.14 1.42 11.43
N HIS A 490 1.69 2.67 11.38
CA HIS A 490 0.75 3.14 10.36
C HIS A 490 1.49 3.42 9.05
N CYS A 491 0.94 2.93 7.95
CA CYS A 491 1.37 3.28 6.61
C CYS A 491 1.08 4.76 6.34
N ILE A 492 2.07 5.57 6.00
CA ILE A 492 1.82 6.98 5.64
C ILE A 492 0.98 7.11 4.36
N ALA A 493 1.12 6.15 3.45
CA ALA A 493 0.45 6.16 2.15
C ALA A 493 -1.05 5.80 2.22
N CYS A 494 -1.45 4.91 3.13
CA CYS A 494 -2.83 4.41 3.20
C CYS A 494 -3.47 4.45 4.60
N GLY A 495 -2.77 4.95 5.62
CA GLY A 495 -3.24 5.04 7.02
C GLY A 495 -3.35 3.73 7.79
N ASN A 496 -3.22 2.57 7.14
CA ASN A 496 -3.46 1.28 7.78
C ASN A 496 -2.32 0.85 8.72
N TRP A 497 -2.69 0.26 9.85
CA TRP A 497 -1.77 -0.37 10.79
C TRP A 497 -1.26 -1.70 10.25
N SER A 498 0.05 -1.94 10.32
CA SER A 498 0.61 -3.25 10.01
C SER A 498 1.87 -3.55 10.79
N TYR A 499 2.06 -4.84 11.10
CA TYR A 499 3.28 -5.39 11.69
C TYR A 499 4.37 -5.67 10.65
N SER A 500 4.17 -5.30 9.38
CA SER A 500 5.09 -5.59 8.27
C SER A 500 5.24 -4.36 7.38
N THR A 501 6.21 -3.49 7.68
CA THR A 501 6.39 -2.20 6.99
C THR A 501 7.85 -1.99 6.58
N PHE A 502 8.05 -1.19 5.54
CA PHE A 502 9.33 -0.59 5.20
C PHE A 502 9.49 0.70 5.99
N ASN A 503 10.52 0.78 6.82
CA ASN A 503 10.75 1.90 7.73
C ASN A 503 12.05 2.60 7.39
N CYS A 504 12.09 3.92 7.61
CA CYS A 504 13.35 4.65 7.72
C CYS A 504 13.77 4.69 9.20
N ASP A 505 15.08 4.61 9.46
CA ASP A 505 15.62 4.84 10.81
C ASP A 505 15.87 6.34 11.08
N ASP A 506 16.03 7.16 10.04
CA ASP A 506 16.30 8.60 10.13
C ASP A 506 15.04 9.46 10.18
N CYS A 507 13.92 8.95 9.67
CA CYS A 507 12.62 9.58 9.75
C CYS A 507 11.57 8.56 10.19
N ASP A 508 10.55 8.96 10.94
CA ASP A 508 9.52 8.03 11.44
C ASP A 508 8.58 7.46 10.34
N LEU A 509 8.97 7.62 9.07
CA LEU A 509 8.23 7.20 7.89
C LEU A 509 8.15 5.67 7.80
N SER A 510 6.95 5.19 7.51
CA SER A 510 6.64 3.77 7.36
C SER A 510 5.70 3.55 6.17
N LEU A 511 6.08 2.64 5.27
CA LEU A 511 5.28 2.25 4.12
C LEU A 511 4.91 0.78 4.21
N LEU A 512 3.71 0.45 3.75
CA LEU A 512 3.38 -0.94 3.47
C LEU A 512 4.22 -1.45 2.29
N MET A 513 4.24 -2.76 2.14
CA MET A 513 5.00 -3.45 1.09
C MET A 513 4.63 -2.91 -0.29
N PRO A 514 5.53 -2.77 -1.28
CA PRO A 514 5.15 -2.43 -2.65
C PRO A 514 4.07 -3.34 -3.22
N GLY A 515 4.07 -4.66 -2.94
CA GLY A 515 2.97 -5.55 -3.34
C GLY A 515 1.67 -5.33 -2.57
N ARG A 516 1.74 -4.94 -1.28
CA ARG A 516 0.56 -4.57 -0.48
C ARG A 516 0.06 -3.17 -0.80
N VAL A 517 0.96 -2.24 -1.09
CA VAL A 517 0.78 -0.89 -1.59
C VAL A 517 0.16 -1.02 -2.97
N ILE A 518 0.69 -1.78 -3.92
CA ILE A 518 0.03 -2.07 -5.21
C ILE A 518 -1.30 -2.81 -5.02
N THR A 519 -1.56 -3.55 -3.93
CA THR A 519 -2.93 -4.04 -3.62
C THR A 519 -3.78 -3.10 -2.78
N TYR A 520 -3.23 -2.08 -2.14
CA TYR A 520 -3.97 -1.03 -1.44
C TYR A 520 -4.17 0.17 -2.35
N TYR A 521 -3.35 0.31 -3.39
CA TYR A 521 -3.40 1.19 -4.56
C TYR A 521 -4.08 0.46 -5.76
N GLY A 522 -4.13 -0.87 -5.75
CA GLY A 522 -4.88 -1.72 -6.71
C GLY A 522 -6.14 -2.36 -6.12
N LYS A 523 -6.33 -2.22 -4.80
CA LYS A 523 -7.63 -2.13 -4.15
C LYS A 523 -7.82 -0.75 -3.51
N THR A 524 -7.14 0.32 -3.99
CA THR A 524 -7.78 1.62 -3.84
C THR A 524 -8.86 1.61 -4.89
N ARG A 525 -10.08 1.40 -4.42
CA ARG A 525 -11.14 2.27 -4.91
C ARG A 525 -10.73 3.65 -4.42
N PHE A 526 -10.10 4.44 -5.29
CA PHE A 526 -10.25 5.87 -5.09
C PHE A 526 -11.73 6.10 -5.37
N GLU A 527 -12.50 6.52 -4.38
CA GLU A 527 -13.69 7.26 -4.77
C GLU A 527 -13.16 8.43 -5.58
N VAL A 528 -13.45 8.43 -6.87
CA VAL A 528 -13.45 9.69 -7.59
C VAL A 528 -14.68 10.37 -7.06
N ILE A 529 -14.48 11.05 -5.93
CA ILE A 529 -15.52 11.92 -5.42
C ILE A 529 -15.64 12.96 -6.51
N GLN A 530 -16.74 12.90 -7.26
CA GLN A 530 -17.10 13.91 -8.22
C GLN A 530 -17.21 15.19 -7.43
N THR A 531 -16.22 16.06 -7.57
CA THR A 531 -16.14 17.32 -6.85
C THR A 531 -16.98 18.40 -7.55
N HIS A 532 -18.08 18.02 -8.21
CA HIS A 532 -18.89 18.96 -9.00
C HIS A 532 -20.34 19.11 -8.52
N PRO A 533 -20.72 20.36 -8.18
CA PRO A 533 -22.07 20.92 -8.18
C PRO A 533 -22.83 20.94 -9.50
N GLY A 534 -22.11 20.85 -10.61
CA GLY A 534 -22.57 21.42 -11.89
C GLY A 534 -23.34 20.43 -12.76
N PHE A 535 -23.00 19.14 -12.69
CA PHE A 535 -23.54 18.12 -13.58
C PHE A 535 -23.51 16.74 -12.90
N LEU A 536 -24.63 16.04 -13.02
CA LEU A 536 -25.06 14.88 -12.24
C LEU A 536 -24.45 13.55 -12.71
N PRO A 537 -24.63 12.44 -11.95
CA PRO A 537 -24.47 11.09 -12.49
C PRO A 537 -25.40 10.87 -13.69
N ARG A 538 -24.90 10.24 -14.77
CA ARG A 538 -25.60 10.03 -16.06
C ARG A 538 -25.89 11.31 -16.87
N ASP A 539 -25.14 12.38 -16.66
CA ASP A 539 -25.12 13.47 -17.64
C ASP A 539 -24.23 13.06 -18.83
N VAL A 540 -24.83 13.05 -20.03
CA VAL A 540 -24.14 12.77 -21.29
C VAL A 540 -22.91 13.67 -21.44
N LEU A 541 -22.95 14.89 -20.88
CA LEU A 541 -21.91 15.90 -21.02
C LEU A 541 -20.62 15.66 -20.19
N ASN A 542 -20.64 14.85 -19.12
CA ASN A 542 -19.51 14.74 -18.18
C ASN A 542 -18.93 13.31 -18.07
N GLU A 543 -19.71 12.29 -18.42
CA GLU A 543 -19.20 10.93 -18.61
C GLU A 543 -18.56 10.74 -20.00
N ASP A 544 -18.46 11.82 -20.78
CA ASP A 544 -17.83 11.87 -22.09
C ASP A 544 -16.30 11.85 -22.01
N MET A 545 -15.71 11.11 -22.95
CA MET A 545 -14.30 11.23 -23.24
C MET A 545 -14.07 12.37 -24.23
N TYR A 546 -13.28 13.35 -23.80
CA TYR A 546 -12.90 14.46 -24.66
C TYR A 546 -11.68 14.07 -25.47
N ALA A 547 -11.85 14.18 -26.78
CA ALA A 547 -10.79 13.92 -27.74
C ALA A 547 -10.09 15.23 -28.11
N THR A 548 -8.76 15.25 -28.12
CA THR A 548 -7.96 16.40 -28.57
C THR A 548 -6.82 15.92 -29.45
N ILE A 549 -6.60 16.62 -30.57
CA ILE A 549 -5.52 16.33 -31.52
C ILE A 549 -4.49 17.46 -31.47
N TYR A 550 -3.25 17.08 -31.15
CA TYR A 550 -2.07 17.95 -31.23
C TYR A 550 -1.34 17.66 -32.53
N VAL A 551 -1.14 18.67 -33.38
CA VAL A 551 -0.55 18.51 -34.71
C VAL A 551 0.89 19.01 -34.72
N TYR A 552 1.84 18.13 -35.07
CA TYR A 552 3.27 18.46 -35.17
C TYR A 552 3.73 18.38 -36.62
N LYS A 553 4.39 19.45 -37.07
CA LYS A 553 5.04 19.48 -38.39
C LYS A 553 6.30 18.60 -38.37
N GLY A 554 6.62 17.98 -39.50
CA GLY A 554 7.85 17.22 -39.66
C GLY A 554 9.08 18.10 -39.41
N ASN A 555 10.09 17.54 -38.75
CA ASN A 555 11.38 18.18 -38.51
C ASN A 555 12.50 17.32 -39.11
N GLU A 556 13.01 17.70 -40.27
CA GLU A 556 14.05 16.95 -41.01
C GLU A 556 15.37 16.81 -40.25
N HIS A 557 15.62 17.69 -39.27
CA HIS A 557 16.83 17.65 -38.44
C HIS A 557 16.72 16.67 -37.27
N ASN A 558 15.51 16.21 -36.92
CA ASN A 558 15.31 15.26 -35.83
C ASN A 558 15.13 13.85 -36.40
N LYS A 559 16.06 12.95 -36.08
CA LYS A 559 16.05 11.55 -36.51
C LYS A 559 15.36 10.59 -35.53
N ASN A 560 14.93 11.09 -34.38
CA ASN A 560 14.25 10.25 -33.39
C ASN A 560 12.86 9.84 -33.88
N ASP A 561 12.37 8.68 -33.45
CA ASP A 561 10.99 8.27 -33.71
C ASP A 561 10.07 8.81 -32.60
N PRO A 562 9.09 9.68 -32.91
CA PRO A 562 8.23 10.30 -31.90
C PRO A 562 7.39 9.26 -31.15
N VAL A 563 7.04 8.15 -31.80
CA VAL A 563 6.30 7.04 -31.20
C VAL A 563 7.10 6.41 -30.06
N THR A 564 8.38 6.12 -30.29
CA THR A 564 9.26 5.50 -29.29
C THR A 564 9.49 6.44 -28.09
N LEU A 565 9.71 7.73 -28.35
CA LEU A 565 9.88 8.73 -27.29
C LEU A 565 8.61 8.91 -26.46
N LEU A 566 7.46 9.13 -27.09
CA LEU A 566 6.19 9.33 -26.40
C LEU A 566 5.75 8.09 -25.61
N ARG A 567 6.01 6.88 -26.12
CA ARG A 567 5.70 5.64 -25.39
C ARG A 567 6.55 5.50 -24.14
N LYS A 568 7.85 5.79 -24.21
CA LYS A 568 8.74 5.79 -23.06
C LYS A 568 8.31 6.86 -22.03
N ALA A 569 8.10 8.08 -22.51
CA ALA A 569 7.65 9.21 -21.69
C ALA A 569 6.31 8.93 -21.01
N LEU A 570 5.37 8.28 -21.69
CA LEU A 570 4.09 7.86 -21.11
C LEU A 570 4.31 6.86 -19.97
N SER A 571 5.20 5.88 -20.14
CA SER A 571 5.52 4.94 -19.05
C SER A 571 6.11 5.64 -17.82
N GLU A 572 6.97 6.63 -18.02
CA GLU A 572 7.54 7.45 -16.94
C GLU A 572 6.49 8.38 -16.32
N LEU A 573 5.61 8.97 -17.14
CA LEU A 573 4.52 9.83 -16.71
C LEU A 573 3.58 9.10 -15.76
N LEU A 574 3.29 7.82 -16.02
CA LEU A 574 2.39 7.00 -15.22
C LEU A 574 2.98 6.62 -13.85
N VAL A 575 4.25 6.91 -13.58
CA VAL A 575 4.78 6.85 -12.21
C VAL A 575 4.21 8.01 -11.38
N TYR A 576 4.12 9.20 -11.98
CA TYR A 576 3.58 10.40 -11.34
C TYR A 576 2.05 10.45 -11.40
N TYR A 577 1.49 10.20 -12.58
CA TYR A 577 0.06 10.18 -12.88
C TYR A 577 -0.49 8.75 -12.91
N TYR A 578 -0.08 7.91 -11.97
CA TYR A 578 -0.53 6.53 -11.87
C TYR A 578 -2.05 6.34 -11.91
N PRO A 579 -2.91 7.28 -11.44
CA PRO A 579 -4.36 7.10 -11.54
C PRO A 579 -4.85 7.01 -13.00
N LEU A 580 -4.12 7.60 -13.95
CA LEU A 580 -4.44 7.51 -15.39
C LEU A 580 -4.23 6.09 -15.97
N SER A 581 -3.50 5.21 -15.27
CA SER A 581 -3.29 3.81 -15.67
C SER A 581 -4.36 2.83 -15.17
N GLY A 582 -5.34 3.33 -14.40
CA GLY A 582 -6.43 2.53 -13.87
C GLY A 582 -7.62 2.43 -14.81
N LYS A 583 -8.76 2.01 -14.24
CA LYS A 583 -10.08 2.04 -14.87
C LYS A 583 -11.08 2.75 -14.00
N LEU A 584 -11.95 3.54 -14.63
CA LEU A 584 -13.14 4.07 -13.98
C LEU A 584 -14.19 2.97 -13.93
N VAL A 585 -14.72 2.68 -12.74
CA VAL A 585 -15.79 1.71 -12.49
C VAL A 585 -16.92 2.38 -11.69
N ARG A 586 -18.16 1.94 -11.86
CA ARG A 586 -19.24 2.33 -10.94
C ARG A 586 -19.14 1.53 -9.63
N GLY A 587 -19.22 2.22 -8.48
CA GLY A 587 -19.24 1.57 -7.16
C GLY A 587 -20.51 0.76 -6.90
N GLU A 588 -20.55 -0.02 -5.80
CA GLU A 588 -21.67 -0.92 -5.42
C GLU A 588 -23.05 -0.23 -5.27
N SER A 589 -23.07 1.07 -4.98
CA SER A 589 -24.30 1.87 -4.93
C SER A 589 -24.73 2.46 -6.28
N GLY A 590 -23.87 2.36 -7.31
CA GLY A 590 -24.08 2.86 -8.66
C GLY A 590 -23.89 4.38 -8.85
N ARG A 591 -23.65 5.15 -7.78
CA ARG A 591 -23.78 6.62 -7.77
C ARG A 591 -22.47 7.40 -7.96
N LYS A 592 -21.36 6.96 -7.36
CA LYS A 592 -20.04 7.62 -7.50
C LYS A 592 -19.09 6.78 -8.36
N PRO A 593 -18.43 7.38 -9.37
CA PRO A 593 -17.37 6.69 -10.10
C PRO A 593 -16.17 6.42 -9.18
N GLN A 594 -15.54 5.28 -9.36
CA GLN A 594 -14.37 4.86 -8.61
C GLN A 594 -13.24 4.58 -9.60
N LEU A 595 -12.04 5.06 -9.28
CA LEU A 595 -10.87 4.80 -10.10
C LEU A 595 -10.09 3.67 -9.45
N VAL A 596 -9.98 2.55 -10.17
CA VAL A 596 -9.33 1.32 -9.71
C VAL A 596 -8.01 1.17 -10.45
N CYS A 597 -6.89 1.22 -9.73
CA CYS A 597 -5.56 1.27 -10.33
C CYS A 597 -4.82 -0.07 -10.18
N GLN A 598 -5.11 -1.06 -11.02
CA GLN A 598 -4.53 -2.40 -10.92
C GLN A 598 -3.28 -2.63 -11.79
N GLY A 599 -2.65 -1.56 -12.29
CA GLY A 599 -1.49 -1.65 -13.19
C GLY A 599 -1.87 -2.11 -14.60
N GLU A 600 -3.06 -1.74 -15.06
CA GLU A 600 -3.60 -2.14 -16.37
C GLU A 600 -2.94 -1.36 -17.52
N GLY A 601 -2.45 -0.16 -17.23
CA GLY A 601 -1.74 0.69 -18.19
C GLY A 601 -2.68 1.61 -18.97
N VAL A 602 -2.09 2.36 -19.91
CA VAL A 602 -2.81 3.29 -20.80
C VAL A 602 -2.77 2.73 -22.22
N PRO A 603 -3.93 2.61 -22.90
CA PRO A 603 -3.96 2.25 -24.31
C PRO A 603 -3.16 3.25 -25.15
N PHE A 604 -2.22 2.74 -25.95
CA PHE A 604 -1.34 3.53 -26.81
C PHE A 604 -1.34 2.96 -28.23
N ALA A 605 -2.10 3.60 -29.12
CA ALA A 605 -2.22 3.23 -30.53
C ALA A 605 -1.17 3.93 -31.39
N VAL A 606 -0.76 3.27 -32.47
CA VAL A 606 0.13 3.83 -33.49
C VAL A 606 -0.49 3.62 -34.84
N ALA A 607 -0.61 4.69 -35.62
CA ALA A 607 -1.18 4.67 -36.95
C ALA A 607 -0.25 5.39 -37.95
N THR A 608 -0.50 5.17 -39.23
CA THR A 608 0.19 5.85 -40.33
C THR A 608 -0.83 6.33 -41.35
N ALA A 609 -0.68 7.57 -41.82
CA ALA A 609 -1.45 8.14 -42.92
C ALA A 609 -0.53 8.35 -44.13
N SER A 610 -0.99 7.93 -45.32
CA SER A 610 -0.27 8.09 -46.58
C SER A 610 -0.28 9.52 -47.13
N LEU A 611 -0.96 10.44 -46.44
CA LEU A 611 -1.13 11.84 -46.83
C LEU A 611 -0.09 12.73 -46.12
N ASP A 612 0.15 13.90 -46.68
CA ASP A 612 0.92 14.96 -46.03
C ASP A 612 0.00 15.86 -45.19
N LEU A 613 0.47 16.31 -44.02
CA LEU A 613 -0.34 17.19 -43.15
C LEU A 613 -0.76 18.49 -43.83
N ILE A 614 0.06 19.02 -44.75
CA ILE A 614 -0.27 20.23 -45.51
C ILE A 614 -1.49 20.04 -46.42
N SER A 615 -1.69 18.81 -46.93
CA SER A 615 -2.86 18.49 -47.77
C SER A 615 -4.18 18.51 -46.99
N LEU A 616 -4.10 18.40 -45.66
CA LEU A 616 -5.23 18.47 -44.74
C LEU A 616 -5.35 19.85 -44.07
N ASP A 617 -4.61 20.85 -44.55
CA ASP A 617 -4.54 22.20 -43.95
C ASP A 617 -4.20 22.12 -42.45
N TYR A 618 -3.30 21.19 -42.06
CA TYR A 618 -2.97 20.90 -40.66
C TYR A 618 -4.19 20.71 -39.75
N LEU A 619 -5.24 20.09 -40.29
CA LEU A 619 -6.52 19.83 -39.65
C LEU A 619 -7.34 21.07 -39.29
N GLU A 620 -7.13 22.21 -39.96
CA GLU A 620 -7.96 23.42 -39.73
C GLU A 620 -9.39 23.22 -40.20
N LYS A 621 -9.57 22.66 -41.40
CA LYS A 621 -10.89 22.52 -42.05
C LYS A 621 -11.32 21.07 -42.25
N LEU A 622 -10.65 20.14 -41.57
CA LEU A 622 -11.00 18.73 -41.68
C LEU A 622 -12.36 18.48 -41.05
N ASP A 623 -13.15 17.60 -41.65
CA ASP A 623 -14.42 17.15 -41.07
C ASP A 623 -14.17 16.33 -39.78
N ASP A 624 -15.02 16.50 -38.77
CA ASP A 624 -14.84 15.85 -37.47
C ASP A 624 -14.97 14.32 -37.56
N GLU A 625 -15.80 13.76 -38.45
CA GLU A 625 -15.88 12.30 -38.64
C GLU A 625 -14.56 11.74 -39.17
N VAL A 626 -13.85 12.52 -39.99
CA VAL A 626 -12.53 12.14 -40.51
C VAL A 626 -11.47 12.35 -39.43
N ALA A 627 -11.56 13.43 -38.66
CA ALA A 627 -10.62 13.74 -37.58
C ALA A 627 -10.68 12.70 -36.45
N LEU A 628 -11.85 12.09 -36.19
CA LEU A 628 -12.00 11.00 -35.20
C LEU A 628 -11.09 9.79 -35.49
N ARG A 629 -10.65 9.58 -36.73
CA ARG A 629 -9.68 8.52 -37.07
C ARG A 629 -8.28 8.77 -36.52
N LEU A 630 -8.00 9.98 -36.05
CA LEU A 630 -6.70 10.41 -35.53
C LEU A 630 -6.61 10.36 -33.99
N VAL A 631 -7.68 9.91 -33.33
CA VAL A 631 -7.76 9.72 -31.87
C VAL A 631 -8.05 8.24 -31.57
N PRO A 632 -7.69 7.74 -30.38
CA PRO A 632 -7.94 6.35 -30.03
C PRO A 632 -9.44 6.07 -29.92
N GLU A 633 -9.88 4.93 -30.46
CA GLU A 633 -11.24 4.42 -30.29
C GLU A 633 -11.38 3.85 -28.86
N ILE A 634 -12.35 4.36 -28.10
CA ILE A 634 -12.69 3.84 -26.77
C ILE A 634 -14.15 3.44 -26.81
N GLU A 635 -14.39 2.14 -26.81
CA GLU A 635 -15.73 1.58 -26.61
C GLU A 635 -16.14 1.83 -25.15
N ILE A 636 -17.16 2.67 -24.95
CA ILE A 636 -17.79 2.88 -23.65
C ILE A 636 -19.16 2.24 -23.72
N ASP A 637 -19.30 1.07 -23.10
CA ASP A 637 -20.61 0.44 -22.91
C ASP A 637 -21.30 1.10 -21.71
N TYR A 638 -22.21 2.03 -22.01
CA TYR A 638 -23.01 2.74 -21.01
C TYR A 638 -24.15 1.88 -20.42
N ASP A 639 -24.46 0.73 -21.01
CA ASP A 639 -25.65 -0.08 -20.70
C ASP A 639 -25.36 -1.31 -19.83
N THR A 640 -24.14 -1.89 -19.86
CA THR A 640 -23.90 -3.18 -19.18
C THR A 640 -22.77 -3.21 -18.14
N ASP A 641 -21.68 -2.46 -18.30
CA ASP A 641 -20.58 -2.37 -17.31
C ASP A 641 -19.77 -1.08 -17.55
N PHE A 642 -20.07 0.00 -16.79
CA PHE A 642 -19.30 1.25 -16.84
C PHE A 642 -17.86 1.00 -16.37
N CYS A 643 -16.98 0.61 -17.30
CA CYS A 643 -15.61 0.21 -17.06
C CYS A 643 -14.70 0.62 -18.24
N TYR A 644 -13.97 1.73 -18.11
CA TYR A 644 -13.10 2.22 -19.19
C TYR A 644 -11.82 2.89 -18.68
N HIS A 645 -10.84 3.02 -19.57
CA HIS A 645 -9.55 3.67 -19.27
C HIS A 645 -9.73 5.20 -19.24
N PRO A 646 -9.25 5.90 -18.20
CA PRO A 646 -9.44 7.35 -18.09
C PRO A 646 -8.63 8.15 -19.12
N LEU A 647 -7.56 7.56 -19.65
CA LEU A 647 -6.69 8.13 -20.67
C LEU A 647 -6.40 7.07 -21.74
N ALA A 648 -6.39 7.48 -23.01
CA ALA A 648 -5.76 6.75 -24.12
C ALA A 648 -5.05 7.73 -25.07
N LEU A 649 -4.04 7.22 -25.77
CA LEU A 649 -3.29 7.98 -26.76
C LEU A 649 -3.22 7.24 -28.10
N GLN A 650 -3.21 8.01 -29.19
CA GLN A 650 -2.88 7.55 -30.53
C GLN A 650 -1.83 8.47 -31.14
N VAL A 651 -0.75 7.90 -31.68
CA VAL A 651 0.22 8.65 -32.49
C VAL A 651 0.06 8.27 -33.96
N THR A 652 -0.33 9.23 -34.81
CA THR A 652 -0.49 9.00 -36.25
C THR A 652 0.63 9.68 -37.03
N LYS A 653 1.46 8.90 -37.74
CA LYS A 653 2.57 9.42 -38.56
C LYS A 653 2.10 9.70 -39.99
N PHE A 654 2.50 10.84 -40.55
CA PHE A 654 2.14 11.27 -41.90
C PHE A 654 3.33 11.15 -42.86
N ALA A 655 3.07 11.08 -44.18
CA ALA A 655 4.10 10.88 -45.20
C ALA A 655 5.17 12.01 -45.20
N CYS A 656 4.78 13.23 -44.86
CA CYS A 656 5.68 14.38 -44.72
C CYS A 656 6.61 14.35 -43.49
N GLY A 657 6.64 13.25 -42.72
CA GLY A 657 7.42 13.13 -41.48
C GLY A 657 6.84 13.88 -40.28
N GLY A 658 5.69 14.54 -40.44
CA GLY A 658 4.90 15.09 -39.34
C GLY A 658 4.05 14.02 -38.67
N PHE A 659 3.43 14.36 -37.53
CA PHE A 659 2.57 13.42 -36.81
C PHE A 659 1.51 14.16 -35.99
N THR A 660 0.49 13.42 -35.57
CA THR A 660 -0.49 13.87 -34.60
C THR A 660 -0.41 13.05 -33.32
N ILE A 661 -0.68 13.71 -32.18
CA ILE A 661 -0.97 13.05 -30.91
C ILE A 661 -2.47 13.23 -30.67
N GLY A 662 -3.23 12.17 -30.86
CA GLY A 662 -4.64 12.11 -30.49
C GLY A 662 -4.77 11.60 -29.05
N THR A 663 -5.48 12.34 -28.20
CA THR A 663 -5.70 11.96 -26.81
C THR A 663 -7.18 11.82 -26.57
N ALA A 664 -7.60 10.77 -25.88
CA ALA A 664 -8.93 10.67 -25.31
C ALA A 664 -8.78 10.64 -23.79
N LEU A 665 -9.36 11.64 -23.11
CA LEU A 665 -9.26 11.79 -21.67
C LEU A 665 -10.64 12.09 -21.08
N THR A 666 -11.00 11.36 -20.04
CA THR A 666 -12.29 11.54 -19.36
C THR A 666 -12.30 12.81 -18.52
N HIS A 667 -13.37 13.59 -18.66
CA HIS A 667 -13.55 14.80 -17.87
C HIS A 667 -13.78 14.52 -16.38
N VAL A 668 -14.23 13.29 -16.04
CA VAL A 668 -14.39 12.84 -14.65
C VAL A 668 -13.09 12.99 -13.85
N VAL A 669 -11.93 12.80 -14.49
CA VAL A 669 -10.63 12.81 -13.80
C VAL A 669 -10.02 14.20 -13.72
N CYS A 670 -10.23 15.07 -14.72
CA CYS A 670 -9.56 16.35 -14.82
C CYS A 670 -10.27 17.34 -15.74
N ASP A 671 -10.15 18.62 -15.40
CA ASP A 671 -10.59 19.72 -16.26
C ASP A 671 -9.50 20.07 -17.31
N GLY A 672 -9.78 21.07 -18.16
CA GLY A 672 -8.82 21.55 -19.16
C GLY A 672 -7.46 22.00 -18.61
N PHE A 673 -7.40 22.45 -17.35
CA PHE A 673 -6.13 22.78 -16.69
C PHE A 673 -5.34 21.50 -16.37
N GLY A 674 -6.00 20.47 -15.84
CA GLY A 674 -5.40 19.16 -15.62
C GLY A 674 -4.92 18.49 -16.91
N VAL A 675 -5.72 18.53 -17.98
CA VAL A 675 -5.34 18.02 -19.32
C VAL A 675 -4.03 18.64 -19.78
N ALA A 676 -3.96 19.98 -19.76
CA ALA A 676 -2.79 20.71 -20.21
C ALA A 676 -1.54 20.44 -19.36
N GLN A 677 -1.71 20.24 -18.04
CA GLN A 677 -0.63 19.84 -17.15
C GLN A 677 -0.11 18.43 -17.50
N ILE A 678 -1.00 17.46 -17.76
CA ILE A 678 -0.66 16.08 -18.12
C ILE A 678 0.12 16.05 -19.45
N ILE A 679 -0.36 16.76 -20.47
CA ILE A 679 0.29 16.78 -21.79
C ILE A 679 1.64 17.51 -21.73
N HIS A 680 1.73 18.59 -20.96
CA HIS A 680 3.02 19.23 -20.72
C HIS A 680 4.02 18.27 -20.06
N ALA A 681 3.62 17.59 -18.99
CA ALA A 681 4.46 16.59 -18.31
C ALA A 681 4.89 15.45 -19.25
N LEU A 682 3.99 14.97 -20.12
CA LEU A 682 4.33 13.98 -21.15
C LEU A 682 5.43 14.49 -22.09
N THR A 683 5.32 15.74 -22.56
CA THR A 683 6.32 16.34 -23.45
C THR A 683 7.64 16.64 -22.75
N GLU A 684 7.63 17.00 -21.46
CA GLU A 684 8.85 17.19 -20.66
C GLU A 684 9.67 15.90 -20.55
N LEU A 685 9.01 14.79 -20.25
CA LEU A 685 9.64 13.47 -20.18
C LEU A 685 10.10 13.00 -21.57
N ALA A 686 9.30 13.25 -22.62
CA ALA A 686 9.69 12.95 -24.00
C ALA A 686 10.92 13.76 -24.45
N ALA A 687 11.09 14.98 -23.93
CA ALA A 687 12.27 15.82 -24.15
C ALA A 687 13.50 15.35 -23.34
N GLY A 688 13.35 14.33 -22.49
CA GLY A 688 14.43 13.74 -21.70
C GLY A 688 14.69 14.39 -20.34
N LYS A 689 13.75 15.18 -19.80
CA LYS A 689 13.85 15.65 -18.42
C LYS A 689 13.78 14.47 -17.45
N SER A 690 14.63 14.49 -16.42
CA SER A 690 14.65 13.45 -15.38
C SER A 690 13.55 13.61 -14.33
N GLU A 691 13.01 14.81 -14.17
CA GLU A 691 11.95 15.14 -13.21
C GLU A 691 10.97 16.15 -13.83
N LEU A 692 9.70 16.08 -13.40
CA LEU A 692 8.64 16.98 -13.84
C LEU A 692 8.77 18.36 -13.20
N SER A 693 8.49 19.42 -13.96
CA SER A 693 8.48 20.79 -13.41
C SER A 693 7.35 21.00 -12.39
N VAL A 694 6.26 20.24 -12.51
CA VAL A 694 5.13 20.24 -11.58
C VAL A 694 4.79 18.81 -11.21
N VAL A 695 4.97 18.46 -9.94
CA VAL A 695 4.61 17.13 -9.42
C VAL A 695 3.09 17.07 -9.22
N PRO A 696 2.38 16.06 -9.76
CA PRO A 696 0.93 15.96 -9.62
C PRO A 696 0.49 15.66 -8.18
N VAL A 697 -0.67 16.20 -7.81
CA VAL A 697 -1.28 16.03 -6.50
C VAL A 697 -2.71 15.49 -6.66
N TRP A 698 -3.04 14.45 -5.89
CA TRP A 698 -4.38 13.85 -5.90
C TRP A 698 -5.41 14.72 -5.15
N GLN A 699 -5.28 14.83 -3.82
CA GLN A 699 -6.05 15.67 -2.89
C GLN A 699 -7.52 16.00 -3.28
N ARG A 700 -8.26 15.02 -3.80
CA ARG A 700 -9.65 15.22 -4.27
C ARG A 700 -10.60 15.54 -3.11
N GLU A 701 -10.22 15.15 -1.90
CA GLU A 701 -10.97 15.41 -0.68
C GLU A 701 -11.15 16.88 -0.35
N ARG A 702 -10.38 17.78 -0.98
CA ARG A 702 -10.45 19.22 -0.77
C ARG A 702 -11.67 19.91 -1.39
N LEU A 703 -12.37 19.23 -2.30
CA LEU A 703 -13.55 19.74 -2.99
C LEU A 703 -14.76 18.81 -2.78
N ILE A 704 -14.90 18.25 -1.57
CA ILE A 704 -16.08 17.46 -1.19
C ILE A 704 -17.10 18.39 -0.51
N GLY A 705 -18.36 18.33 -0.97
CA GLY A 705 -19.48 19.03 -0.34
C GLY A 705 -19.93 18.40 0.98
N LYS A 706 -20.67 19.16 1.79
CA LYS A 706 -21.30 18.59 2.99
C LYS A 706 -22.55 17.81 2.58
N ILE A 707 -22.71 16.61 3.14
CA ILE A 707 -23.95 15.86 3.01
C ILE A 707 -24.92 16.38 4.07
N ASP A 708 -26.05 16.93 3.63
CA ASP A 708 -27.16 17.33 4.48
C ASP A 708 -28.47 16.65 4.01
N ASN A 709 -29.61 17.08 4.57
CA ASN A 709 -30.94 16.55 4.26
C ASN A 709 -31.75 17.49 3.35
N GLU A 710 -31.16 18.54 2.79
CA GLU A 710 -31.87 19.42 1.85
C GLU A 710 -32.02 18.73 0.49
N SER A 711 -33.06 19.07 -0.25
CA SER A 711 -33.28 18.56 -1.62
C SER A 711 -32.25 19.14 -2.59
N ALA A 712 -31.84 18.35 -3.58
CA ALA A 712 -31.00 18.83 -4.67
C ALA A 712 -31.66 20.01 -5.42
N LYS A 713 -30.88 21.07 -5.66
CA LYS A 713 -31.26 22.18 -6.55
C LYS A 713 -30.75 21.86 -7.93
N VAL A 714 -31.63 21.37 -8.82
CA VAL A 714 -31.27 21.13 -10.22
C VAL A 714 -30.99 22.47 -10.90
N PRO A 715 -29.78 22.68 -11.47
CA PRO A 715 -29.49 23.91 -12.20
C PRO A 715 -30.51 24.11 -13.33
N GLY A 716 -31.11 25.29 -13.43
CA GLY A 716 -32.17 25.56 -14.41
C GLY A 716 -33.53 24.86 -14.16
N GLY A 717 -33.68 23.99 -13.16
CA GLY A 717 -34.92 23.25 -12.91
C GLY A 717 -36.13 24.15 -12.61
N HIS A 718 -35.90 25.30 -11.99
CA HIS A 718 -36.93 26.31 -11.70
C HIS A 718 -37.44 27.05 -12.95
N ILE A 719 -36.71 26.98 -14.07
CA ILE A 719 -37.04 27.61 -15.36
C ILE A 719 -37.20 26.60 -16.50
N ALA A 720 -37.13 25.29 -16.26
CA ALA A 720 -37.12 24.26 -17.30
C ALA A 720 -38.31 24.37 -18.27
N SER A 721 -39.50 24.68 -17.77
CA SER A 721 -40.72 24.90 -18.57
C SER A 721 -40.80 26.26 -19.28
N LEU A 722 -39.87 27.16 -18.99
CA LEU A 722 -39.79 28.53 -19.51
C LEU A 722 -38.62 28.71 -20.50
N LEU A 723 -37.81 27.68 -20.72
CA LEU A 723 -36.64 27.77 -21.61
C LEU A 723 -37.04 28.03 -23.06
N ALA A 724 -36.20 28.80 -23.75
CA ALA A 724 -36.41 29.12 -25.16
C ALA A 724 -36.21 27.89 -26.06
N THR A 725 -37.02 27.84 -27.12
CA THR A 725 -37.04 26.80 -28.15
C THR A 725 -36.71 27.41 -29.51
N SER A 726 -36.17 26.59 -30.40
CA SER A 726 -35.77 26.95 -31.76
C SER A 726 -36.65 26.22 -32.78
N PRO A 727 -37.10 26.89 -33.85
CA PRO A 727 -37.79 26.22 -34.96
C PRO A 727 -36.86 25.29 -35.77
N TYR A 728 -35.55 25.34 -35.56
CA TYR A 728 -34.59 24.45 -36.23
C TYR A 728 -34.33 23.15 -35.47
N MET A 729 -35.00 22.94 -34.34
CA MET A 729 -34.76 21.83 -33.43
C MET A 729 -36.04 20.98 -33.21
N PRO A 730 -35.90 19.65 -33.00
CA PRO A 730 -34.67 18.86 -33.04
C PRO A 730 -34.18 18.58 -34.48
N THR A 731 -32.87 18.50 -34.69
CA THR A 731 -32.27 18.13 -35.98
C THR A 731 -31.01 17.30 -35.81
N THR A 732 -30.68 16.48 -36.82
CA THR A 732 -29.42 15.75 -36.92
C THR A 732 -28.46 16.37 -37.95
N ASP A 733 -28.91 17.35 -38.76
CA ASP A 733 -28.06 18.06 -39.73
C ASP A 733 -27.32 19.22 -39.06
N LEU A 734 -26.30 18.85 -38.29
CA LEU A 734 -25.41 19.76 -37.59
C LEU A 734 -24.13 19.97 -38.38
N VAL A 735 -23.61 21.21 -38.33
CA VAL A 735 -22.32 21.57 -38.91
C VAL A 735 -21.46 22.26 -37.87
N THR A 736 -20.17 21.92 -37.86
CA THR A 736 -19.16 22.55 -37.01
C THR A 736 -18.31 23.48 -37.84
N GLU A 737 -18.18 24.72 -37.37
CA GLU A 737 -17.44 25.77 -38.08
C GLU A 737 -16.51 26.50 -37.14
N ILE A 738 -15.36 26.92 -37.68
CA ILE A 738 -14.35 27.70 -36.97
C ILE A 738 -14.40 29.14 -37.47
N ILE A 739 -14.72 30.07 -36.58
CA ILE A 739 -14.76 31.50 -36.85
C ILE A 739 -13.52 32.16 -36.26
N ASN A 740 -12.75 32.82 -37.12
CA ASN A 740 -11.57 33.56 -36.75
C ASN A 740 -11.93 35.01 -36.39
N ILE A 741 -11.46 35.48 -35.24
CA ILE A 741 -11.62 36.87 -34.78
C ILE A 741 -10.22 37.45 -34.54
N GLN A 742 -9.88 38.49 -35.31
CA GLN A 742 -8.57 39.13 -35.24
C GLN A 742 -8.41 39.98 -33.97
N ALA A 743 -7.17 40.14 -33.50
CA ALA A 743 -6.83 40.93 -32.32
C ALA A 743 -7.35 42.38 -32.41
N VAL A 744 -7.27 42.99 -33.60
CA VAL A 744 -7.74 44.35 -33.86
C VAL A 744 -9.24 44.50 -33.62
N ASN A 745 -10.04 43.50 -34.02
CA ASN A 745 -11.49 43.50 -33.82
C ASN A 745 -11.83 43.34 -32.33
N ILE A 746 -11.13 42.45 -31.63
CA ILE A 746 -11.31 42.27 -30.17
C ILE A 746 -10.99 43.57 -29.43
N LYS A 747 -9.90 44.24 -29.80
CA LYS A 747 -9.50 45.52 -29.22
C LYS A 747 -10.56 46.59 -29.48
N ARG A 748 -11.03 46.72 -30.72
CA ARG A 748 -12.08 47.68 -31.10
C ARG A 748 -13.39 47.44 -30.35
N LEU A 749 -13.81 46.19 -30.17
CA LEU A 749 -14.98 45.84 -29.37
C LEU A 749 -14.80 46.28 -27.91
N LYS A 750 -13.65 45.98 -27.30
CA LYS A 750 -13.33 46.44 -25.94
C LYS A 750 -13.35 47.96 -25.82
N ASP A 751 -12.73 48.67 -26.77
CA ASP A 751 -12.67 50.14 -26.75
C ASP A 751 -14.06 50.78 -26.92
N THR A 752 -14.96 50.16 -27.68
CA THR A 752 -16.36 50.59 -27.81
C THR A 752 -17.12 50.37 -26.51
N LEU A 753 -17.00 49.20 -25.89
CA LEU A 753 -17.64 48.87 -24.61
C LEU A 753 -17.21 49.79 -23.46
N MET A 754 -15.92 50.15 -23.45
CA MET A 754 -15.37 51.09 -22.47
C MET A 754 -15.93 52.50 -22.64
N ARG A 755 -16.29 52.92 -23.86
CA ARG A 755 -16.93 54.23 -24.12
C ARG A 755 -18.40 54.28 -23.71
N GLU A 756 -19.10 53.14 -23.76
CA GLU A 756 -20.51 53.01 -23.36
C GLU A 756 -20.69 52.95 -21.83
N CYS A 757 -19.62 52.75 -21.06
CA CYS A 757 -19.67 52.75 -19.60
C CYS A 757 -19.29 54.12 -19.04
N GLU A 758 -20.25 54.90 -18.56
CA GLU A 758 -19.97 56.07 -17.73
C GLU A 758 -19.32 55.59 -16.41
N PHE A 759 -18.01 55.80 -16.27
CA PHE A 759 -17.14 55.40 -15.15
C PHE A 759 -16.86 53.88 -15.01
N PRO A 760 -15.94 53.31 -15.82
CA PRO A 760 -15.51 51.93 -15.61
C PRO A 760 -14.46 51.86 -14.50
N GLU A 761 -14.86 51.46 -13.28
CA GLU A 761 -13.91 51.13 -12.21
C GLU A 761 -13.05 49.89 -12.55
N GLU A 762 -13.43 49.09 -13.56
CA GLU A 762 -12.68 47.91 -14.00
C GLU A 762 -12.89 47.58 -15.51
N CYS A 763 -11.85 47.13 -16.20
CA CYS A 763 -11.88 46.73 -17.63
C CYS A 763 -12.61 45.39 -17.89
N PHE A 764 -13.11 45.18 -19.11
CA PHE A 764 -13.69 43.89 -19.57
C PHE A 764 -12.62 42.95 -20.15
N THR A 765 -12.72 41.67 -19.82
CA THR A 765 -11.88 40.61 -20.40
C THR A 765 -12.31 40.27 -21.82
N THR A 766 -11.42 39.68 -22.63
CA THR A 766 -11.79 39.22 -23.98
C THR A 766 -12.93 38.20 -23.94
N TYR A 767 -12.94 37.35 -22.91
CA TYR A 767 -14.00 36.36 -22.73
C TYR A 767 -15.37 37.04 -22.52
N GLU A 768 -15.46 38.00 -21.60
CA GLU A 768 -16.73 38.70 -21.30
C GLU A 768 -17.30 39.44 -22.52
N VAL A 769 -16.44 40.04 -23.33
CA VAL A 769 -16.85 40.71 -24.57
C VAL A 769 -17.36 39.70 -25.59
N LEU A 770 -16.55 38.68 -25.89
CA LEU A 770 -16.89 37.70 -26.92
C LEU A 770 -18.08 36.84 -26.53
N SER A 771 -18.19 36.43 -25.27
CA SER A 771 -19.33 35.63 -24.79
C SER A 771 -20.65 36.36 -25.00
N SER A 772 -20.66 37.68 -24.75
CA SER A 772 -21.82 38.53 -24.96
C SER A 772 -22.22 38.60 -26.43
N CYS A 773 -21.25 38.81 -27.33
CA CYS A 773 -21.51 38.85 -28.76
C CYS A 773 -21.94 37.50 -29.34
N ILE A 774 -21.24 36.42 -28.97
CA ILE A 774 -21.51 35.06 -29.46
C ILE A 774 -22.87 34.58 -28.98
N TRP A 775 -23.23 34.83 -27.72
CA TRP A 775 -24.53 34.44 -27.18
C TRP A 775 -25.68 35.12 -27.93
N LYS A 776 -25.54 36.43 -28.18
CA LYS A 776 -26.51 37.19 -28.97
C LYS A 776 -26.58 36.70 -30.42
N ALA A 777 -25.44 36.49 -31.07
CA ALA A 777 -25.38 35.95 -32.44
C ALA A 777 -26.01 34.56 -32.54
N ARG A 778 -25.75 33.67 -31.57
CA ARG A 778 -26.33 32.32 -31.50
C ARG A 778 -27.83 32.37 -31.32
N SER A 779 -28.33 33.20 -30.40
CA SER A 779 -29.77 33.37 -30.15
C SER A 779 -30.53 33.77 -31.43
N ARG A 780 -30.00 34.77 -32.16
CA ARG A 780 -30.55 35.21 -33.46
C ARG A 780 -30.51 34.11 -34.51
N ALA A 781 -29.36 33.44 -34.63
CA ALA A 781 -29.16 32.39 -35.61
C ALA A 781 -30.13 31.23 -35.42
N LEU A 782 -30.39 30.84 -34.17
CA LEU A 782 -31.35 29.81 -33.81
C LEU A 782 -32.80 30.27 -33.82
N LYS A 783 -33.08 31.57 -34.02
CA LYS A 783 -34.45 32.13 -33.95
C LYS A 783 -35.19 31.69 -32.69
N LEU A 784 -34.53 31.80 -31.54
CA LEU A 784 -35.13 31.45 -30.26
C LEU A 784 -36.41 32.28 -30.02
N ASN A 785 -37.45 31.67 -29.46
CA ASN A 785 -38.71 32.37 -29.23
C ASN A 785 -38.53 33.54 -28.23
N PRO A 786 -39.02 34.76 -28.53
CA PRO A 786 -38.70 35.96 -27.75
C PRO A 786 -39.04 35.92 -26.26
N ASP A 787 -40.10 35.18 -25.91
CA ASP A 787 -40.62 35.10 -24.52
C ASP A 787 -39.95 33.99 -23.70
N GLY A 788 -39.16 33.13 -24.34
CA GLY A 788 -38.43 32.07 -23.66
C GLY A 788 -37.17 32.59 -22.96
N ILE A 789 -36.73 31.89 -21.92
CA ILE A 789 -35.49 32.16 -21.20
C ILE A 789 -34.32 31.47 -21.93
N THR A 790 -33.28 32.24 -22.23
CA THR A 790 -31.98 31.71 -22.66
C THR A 790 -30.97 31.83 -21.52
N VAL A 791 -30.07 30.86 -21.43
CA VAL A 791 -29.08 30.74 -20.35
C VAL A 791 -27.69 30.63 -20.96
N LEU A 792 -26.79 31.51 -20.52
CA LEU A 792 -25.36 31.39 -20.77
C LEU A 792 -24.68 30.82 -19.52
N ALA A 793 -24.12 29.61 -19.65
CA ALA A 793 -23.32 28.96 -18.63
C ALA A 793 -21.83 29.30 -18.84
N VAL A 794 -21.16 29.68 -17.75
CA VAL A 794 -19.76 30.11 -17.74
C VAL A 794 -18.99 29.33 -16.68
N ALA A 795 -17.99 28.56 -17.12
CA ALA A 795 -17.06 27.88 -16.23
C ALA A 795 -16.03 28.85 -15.63
N VAL A 796 -15.94 28.90 -14.30
CA VAL A 796 -15.02 29.77 -13.55
C VAL A 796 -14.10 28.95 -12.67
N GLY A 797 -12.78 29.02 -12.92
CA GLY A 797 -11.78 28.30 -12.14
C GLY A 797 -11.65 28.80 -10.70
N ILE A 798 -11.72 27.88 -9.73
CA ILE A 798 -11.74 28.17 -8.28
C ILE A 798 -10.43 27.85 -7.55
N ARG A 799 -9.39 27.38 -8.25
CA ARG A 799 -8.11 26.95 -7.65
C ARG A 799 -7.49 27.95 -6.67
N HIS A 800 -7.58 29.25 -6.97
CA HIS A 800 -7.00 30.34 -6.19
C HIS A 800 -7.94 30.91 -5.12
N VAL A 801 -9.22 30.49 -5.12
CA VAL A 801 -10.27 31.00 -4.22
C VAL A 801 -10.32 30.21 -2.91
N LEU A 802 -10.01 28.91 -2.99
CA LEU A 802 -9.99 28.02 -1.83
C LEU A 802 -8.94 28.45 -0.80
N ASP A 803 -9.14 28.01 0.45
CA ASP A 803 -8.25 28.31 1.57
C ASP A 803 -7.81 27.03 2.30
N PRO A 804 -6.52 26.64 2.22
CA PRO A 804 -5.49 27.27 1.37
C PRO A 804 -5.83 27.11 -0.13
N PRO A 805 -5.16 27.82 -1.06
CA PRO A 805 -5.33 27.55 -2.49
C PRO A 805 -5.05 26.09 -2.86
N LEU A 806 -5.57 25.61 -4.00
CA LEU A 806 -5.18 24.29 -4.51
C LEU A 806 -3.71 24.31 -4.93
N PRO A 807 -2.94 23.25 -4.63
CA PRO A 807 -1.55 23.18 -5.03
C PRO A 807 -1.45 23.18 -6.55
N GLN A 808 -0.35 23.71 -7.08
CA GLN A 808 -0.11 23.78 -8.52
C GLN A 808 -0.24 22.43 -9.22
N GLY A 809 0.12 21.34 -8.52
CA GLY A 809 0.01 19.97 -9.03
C GLY A 809 -1.40 19.38 -9.07
N TYR A 810 -2.42 20.06 -8.54
CA TYR A 810 -3.80 19.56 -8.55
C TYR A 810 -4.37 19.56 -9.97
N TYR A 811 -4.55 18.35 -10.50
CA TYR A 811 -5.02 18.14 -11.86
C TYR A 811 -6.50 17.72 -11.95
N GLY A 812 -7.21 17.63 -10.82
CA GLY A 812 -8.65 17.36 -10.82
C GLY A 812 -9.48 18.53 -11.33
N ASN A 813 -10.79 18.33 -11.46
CA ASN A 813 -11.73 19.41 -11.76
C ASN A 813 -11.73 20.46 -10.65
N ALA A 814 -11.47 21.73 -10.99
CA ALA A 814 -11.49 22.83 -10.04
C ALA A 814 -12.04 24.12 -10.67
N TYR A 815 -13.28 24.04 -11.12
CA TYR A 815 -14.09 25.15 -11.58
C TYR A 815 -15.53 25.01 -11.05
N ILE A 816 -16.34 26.05 -11.17
CA ILE A 816 -17.79 26.02 -10.96
C ILE A 816 -18.48 26.74 -12.12
N ASP A 817 -19.69 26.31 -12.46
CA ASP A 817 -20.49 26.95 -13.49
C ASP A 817 -21.36 28.04 -12.88
N VAL A 818 -21.37 29.21 -13.52
CA VAL A 818 -22.31 30.28 -13.20
C VAL A 818 -23.21 30.54 -14.39
N TYR A 819 -24.48 30.80 -14.11
CA TYR A 819 -25.51 30.95 -15.13
C TYR A 819 -25.96 32.41 -15.24
N VAL A 820 -26.04 32.90 -16.47
CA VAL A 820 -26.66 34.20 -16.78
C VAL A 820 -27.96 33.93 -17.52
N GLU A 821 -29.06 34.32 -16.88
CA GLU A 821 -30.41 34.07 -17.39
C GLU A 821 -31.02 35.38 -17.90
N LEU A 822 -31.58 35.35 -19.11
CA LEU A 822 -32.31 36.46 -19.74
C LEU A 822 -33.44 35.89 -20.59
N THR A 823 -34.53 36.64 -20.74
CA THR A 823 -35.44 36.35 -21.86
C THR A 823 -34.73 36.65 -23.18
N VAL A 824 -35.10 35.95 -24.25
CA VAL A 824 -34.53 36.21 -25.59
C VAL A 824 -34.76 37.67 -26.00
N ARG A 825 -35.92 38.24 -25.66
CA ARG A 825 -36.22 39.66 -25.87
C ARG A 825 -35.25 40.58 -25.13
N GLU A 826 -35.03 40.36 -23.84
CA GLU A 826 -34.08 41.15 -23.06
C GLU A 826 -32.66 41.03 -23.61
N LEU A 827 -32.22 39.83 -24.04
CA LEU A 827 -30.93 39.63 -24.68
C LEU A 827 -30.81 40.45 -25.97
N GLU A 828 -31.87 40.50 -26.77
CA GLU A 828 -31.92 41.27 -28.02
C GLU A 828 -31.91 42.78 -27.80
N GLU A 829 -32.65 43.27 -26.82
CA GLU A 829 -32.76 44.69 -26.48
C GLU A 829 -31.53 45.22 -25.72
N SER A 830 -30.84 44.36 -24.96
CA SER A 830 -29.66 44.75 -24.17
C SER A 830 -28.46 45.12 -25.04
N SER A 831 -27.72 46.15 -24.64
CA SER A 831 -26.42 46.47 -25.23
C SER A 831 -25.41 45.34 -24.94
N ILE A 832 -24.34 45.23 -25.73
CA ILE A 832 -23.26 44.27 -25.45
C ILE A 832 -22.59 44.62 -24.10
N SER A 833 -22.53 45.90 -23.75
CA SER A 833 -22.01 46.38 -22.45
C SER A 833 -22.81 45.84 -21.28
N ASP A 834 -24.15 45.88 -21.37
CA ASP A 834 -25.02 45.39 -20.30
C ASP A 834 -24.93 43.87 -20.13
N ILE A 835 -24.84 43.13 -21.23
CA ILE A 835 -24.62 41.68 -21.20
C ILE A 835 -23.25 41.37 -20.58
N ALA A 836 -22.19 42.07 -20.99
CA ALA A 836 -20.85 41.88 -20.45
C ALA A 836 -20.76 42.20 -18.95
N LYS A 837 -21.48 43.23 -18.47
CA LYS A 837 -21.62 43.54 -17.03
C LYS A 837 -22.30 42.40 -16.28
N ARG A 838 -23.36 41.80 -16.84
CA ARG A 838 -24.05 40.64 -16.25
C ARG A 838 -23.14 39.42 -16.18
N VAL A 839 -22.42 39.11 -17.26
CA VAL A 839 -21.42 38.01 -17.29
C VAL A 839 -20.33 38.25 -16.24
N LYS A 840 -19.80 39.46 -16.17
CA LYS A 840 -18.78 39.83 -15.18
C LYS A 840 -19.30 39.72 -13.75
N LYS A 841 -20.54 40.16 -13.49
CA LYS A 841 -21.20 40.01 -12.19
C LYS A 841 -21.37 38.55 -11.81
N ALA A 842 -21.84 37.70 -12.73
CA ALA A 842 -22.00 36.27 -12.49
C ALA A 842 -20.66 35.60 -12.15
N LYS A 843 -19.59 35.92 -12.90
CA LYS A 843 -18.24 35.43 -12.59
C LYS A 843 -17.74 35.86 -11.21
N LYS A 844 -18.09 37.05 -10.73
CA LYS A 844 -17.72 37.51 -9.38
C LYS A 844 -18.38 36.67 -8.28
N THR A 845 -19.60 36.16 -8.51
CA THR A 845 -20.30 35.26 -7.57
C THR A 845 -19.51 33.97 -7.34
N ALA A 846 -18.84 33.43 -8.37
CA ALA A 846 -18.01 32.23 -8.26
C ALA A 846 -16.77 32.39 -7.36
N TYR A 847 -16.41 33.61 -6.98
CA TYR A 847 -15.31 33.88 -6.07
C TYR A 847 -15.76 33.99 -4.60
N ASP A 848 -17.06 33.87 -4.32
CA ASP A 848 -17.58 33.79 -2.97
C ASP A 848 -17.41 32.38 -2.41
N LYS A 849 -16.75 32.25 -1.25
CA LYS A 849 -16.49 30.95 -0.61
C LYS A 849 -17.78 30.24 -0.19
N GLY A 850 -18.78 30.99 0.28
CA GLY A 850 -20.09 30.43 0.65
C GLY A 850 -20.83 29.89 -0.56
N TYR A 851 -20.73 30.56 -1.70
CA TYR A 851 -21.26 30.04 -2.97
C TYR A 851 -20.56 28.75 -3.40
N ILE A 852 -19.23 28.66 -3.31
CA ILE A 852 -18.49 27.42 -3.62
C ILE A 852 -18.91 26.27 -2.70
N GLU A 853 -18.96 26.49 -1.38
CA GLU A 853 -19.42 25.47 -0.40
C GLU A 853 -20.87 25.04 -0.68
N GLU A 854 -21.69 26.04 -1.02
CA GLU A 854 -23.01 25.97 -1.67
C GLU A 854 -23.10 24.86 -2.71
N GLU A 855 -22.45 25.18 -3.81
CA GLU A 855 -22.41 24.40 -5.02
C GLU A 855 -21.84 23.00 -4.68
N LEU A 856 -20.73 22.88 -3.95
CA LEU A 856 -20.15 21.58 -3.60
C LEU A 856 -21.15 20.68 -2.86
N SER A 857 -21.89 21.23 -1.90
CA SER A 857 -22.92 20.51 -1.15
C SER A 857 -24.11 20.16 -2.03
N ASN A 858 -24.52 21.06 -2.94
CA ASN A 858 -25.55 20.77 -3.93
C ASN A 858 -25.14 19.61 -4.85
N GLY A 859 -23.88 19.51 -5.26
CA GLY A 859 -23.35 18.37 -6.02
C GLY A 859 -23.51 17.03 -5.32
N GLU A 860 -23.28 16.99 -4.00
CA GLU A 860 -23.52 15.80 -3.18
C GLU A 860 -25.02 15.46 -3.08
N ARG A 861 -25.91 16.46 -2.94
CA ARG A 861 -27.37 16.26 -2.95
C ARG A 861 -27.85 15.73 -4.29
N LEU A 862 -27.36 16.31 -5.38
CA LEU A 862 -27.60 15.92 -6.76
C LEU A 862 -27.26 14.43 -6.97
N MET A 863 -26.07 13.99 -6.55
CA MET A 863 -25.69 12.57 -6.58
C MET A 863 -26.55 11.68 -5.68
N ARG A 864 -26.95 12.17 -4.51
CA ARG A 864 -27.78 11.42 -3.54
C ARG A 864 -29.18 11.16 -4.11
N ASP A 865 -29.78 12.16 -4.73
CA ASP A 865 -31.17 12.17 -5.18
C ASP A 865 -31.36 11.52 -6.56
N ASP A 866 -30.27 11.15 -7.26
CA ASP A 866 -30.29 10.70 -8.67
C ASP A 866 -31.11 11.66 -9.54
N ALA A 867 -31.05 12.95 -9.19
CA ALA A 867 -31.75 13.99 -9.92
C ALA A 867 -31.17 13.99 -11.34
N LYS A 868 -32.02 14.09 -12.36
CA LYS A 868 -31.53 14.23 -13.73
C LYS A 868 -31.56 15.70 -14.10
N PHE A 869 -30.59 16.12 -14.89
CA PHE A 869 -30.68 17.39 -15.57
C PHE A 869 -31.82 17.31 -16.59
N GLU A 870 -33.00 17.80 -16.21
CA GLU A 870 -34.11 17.97 -17.13
C GLU A 870 -33.89 19.26 -17.93
N GLY A 871 -33.26 19.15 -19.09
CA GLY A 871 -33.31 20.23 -20.08
C GLY A 871 -31.97 20.69 -20.62
N VAL A 872 -31.36 19.86 -21.46
CA VAL A 872 -30.60 20.42 -22.57
C VAL A 872 -31.60 20.98 -23.58
N SER A 873 -32.01 22.23 -23.41
CA SER A 873 -32.93 22.94 -24.31
C SER A 873 -32.17 23.83 -25.29
N ASP A 874 -32.82 24.20 -26.38
CA ASP A 874 -32.23 25.06 -27.43
C ASP A 874 -31.69 26.38 -26.87
N GLY A 875 -32.32 26.89 -25.81
CA GLY A 875 -31.99 28.13 -25.12
C GLY A 875 -30.76 28.07 -24.21
N VAL A 876 -30.21 26.89 -23.89
CA VAL A 876 -29.01 26.74 -23.06
C VAL A 876 -27.75 26.76 -23.91
N PHE A 877 -26.77 27.57 -23.50
CA PHE A 877 -25.48 27.73 -24.18
C PHE A 877 -24.30 27.71 -23.20
N PHE A 878 -23.41 26.74 -23.38
CA PHE A 878 -22.12 26.63 -22.70
C PHE A 878 -21.05 27.25 -23.58
N LEU A 879 -20.36 28.27 -23.08
CA LEU A 879 -19.17 28.79 -23.75
C LEU A 879 -17.95 28.51 -22.89
N THR A 880 -16.97 27.81 -23.47
CA THR A 880 -15.77 27.39 -22.75
C THR A 880 -14.54 28.05 -23.32
N ASP A 881 -13.57 28.38 -22.46
CA ASP A 881 -12.34 29.07 -22.84
C ASP A 881 -11.13 28.14 -22.75
N TRP A 882 -10.73 27.62 -23.90
CA TRP A 882 -9.64 26.65 -24.05
C TRP A 882 -8.34 27.33 -24.46
N ARG A 883 -8.27 28.66 -24.48
CA ARG A 883 -7.06 29.40 -24.86
C ARG A 883 -5.88 29.12 -23.93
N ASN A 884 -6.09 28.61 -22.72
CA ASN A 884 -5.04 28.36 -21.73
C ASN A 884 -4.48 26.93 -21.72
N ILE A 885 -4.91 26.05 -22.63
CA ILE A 885 -4.47 24.63 -22.67
C ILE A 885 -3.00 24.43 -23.08
N GLY A 886 -2.29 25.51 -23.44
CA GLY A 886 -0.85 25.48 -23.73
C GLY A 886 0.02 26.33 -22.80
N TRP A 887 -0.39 26.55 -21.54
CA TRP A 887 0.26 27.52 -20.63
C TRP A 887 1.13 26.93 -19.51
N PHE A 888 1.28 25.62 -19.41
CA PHE A 888 2.18 25.03 -18.40
C PHE A 888 3.66 25.07 -18.78
N GLY A 889 3.96 25.28 -20.06
CA GLY A 889 5.31 25.38 -20.57
C GLY A 889 5.37 24.98 -22.05
N SER A 890 6.59 24.79 -22.54
CA SER A 890 6.81 24.32 -23.90
C SER A 890 6.26 22.89 -24.08
N MET A 891 5.67 22.63 -25.25
CA MET A 891 5.31 21.28 -25.69
C MET A 891 6.31 20.75 -26.73
N ASP A 892 7.49 21.35 -26.83
CA ASP A 892 8.56 20.89 -27.70
C ASP A 892 9.40 19.79 -27.04
N PHE A 893 9.49 18.65 -27.73
CA PHE A 893 10.34 17.52 -27.38
C PHE A 893 11.22 17.08 -28.56
N GLY A 894 11.52 18.02 -29.47
CA GLY A 894 12.36 17.84 -30.66
C GLY A 894 11.65 18.12 -31.99
N TRP A 895 10.37 18.52 -31.99
CA TRP A 895 9.59 18.83 -33.20
C TRP A 895 9.04 20.25 -33.23
N ASN A 896 9.60 21.15 -32.40
CA ASN A 896 9.04 22.45 -32.09
C ASN A 896 7.65 22.32 -31.43
N GLU A 897 7.03 23.46 -31.19
CA GLU A 897 5.67 23.54 -30.67
C GLU A 897 4.63 22.97 -31.65
N PRO A 898 3.52 22.41 -31.15
CA PRO A 898 2.43 21.96 -32.02
C PRO A 898 1.91 23.14 -32.86
N VAL A 899 1.73 22.89 -34.15
CA VAL A 899 1.33 23.89 -35.14
C VAL A 899 -0.18 24.12 -35.12
N ASN A 900 -0.96 23.15 -34.66
CA ASN A 900 -2.40 23.27 -34.47
C ASN A 900 -2.87 22.39 -33.29
N LEU A 901 -3.99 22.78 -32.69
CA LEU A 901 -4.68 22.05 -31.62
C LEU A 901 -6.17 21.99 -31.98
N ARG A 902 -6.70 20.78 -32.12
CA ARG A 902 -8.10 20.54 -32.50
C ARG A 902 -8.82 19.71 -31.43
N PRO A 903 -9.67 20.31 -30.58
CA PRO A 903 -10.59 19.54 -29.76
C PRO A 903 -11.69 18.94 -30.64
N LEU A 904 -12.16 17.75 -30.28
CA LEU A 904 -13.30 17.08 -30.90
C LEU A 904 -14.39 16.92 -29.83
N THR A 905 -15.61 17.29 -30.19
CA THR A 905 -16.78 17.20 -29.30
C THR A 905 -17.77 16.20 -29.90
N GLN A 906 -18.37 15.34 -29.07
CA GLN A 906 -19.40 14.41 -29.53
C GLN A 906 -20.62 15.17 -30.08
N ARG A 907 -21.22 14.67 -31.17
CA ARG A 907 -22.25 15.40 -31.94
C ARG A 907 -23.47 15.81 -31.11
N GLU A 908 -23.93 14.95 -30.22
CA GLU A 908 -25.13 15.16 -29.41
C GLU A 908 -24.96 16.34 -28.43
N SER A 909 -23.76 16.45 -27.84
CA SER A 909 -23.39 17.49 -26.87
C SER A 909 -22.89 18.77 -27.55
N ALA A 910 -22.33 18.68 -28.76
CA ALA A 910 -21.62 19.76 -29.43
C ALA A 910 -22.48 21.00 -29.72
N MET A 911 -23.79 20.85 -29.94
CA MET A 911 -24.65 21.98 -30.31
C MET A 911 -24.97 22.96 -29.16
N HIS A 912 -24.70 22.54 -27.92
CA HIS A 912 -24.84 23.38 -26.73
C HIS A 912 -23.50 23.96 -26.28
N ILE A 913 -22.38 23.51 -26.85
CA ILE A 913 -21.03 23.91 -26.44
C ILE A 913 -20.36 24.74 -27.53
N GLY A 914 -19.95 25.95 -27.18
CA GLY A 914 -19.00 26.77 -27.93
C GLY A 914 -17.62 26.71 -27.28
N MET A 915 -16.57 26.77 -28.11
CA MET A 915 -15.19 26.78 -27.61
C MET A 915 -14.43 27.99 -28.17
N ILE A 916 -13.75 28.72 -27.28
CA ILE A 916 -12.77 29.74 -27.67
C ILE A 916 -11.37 29.13 -27.59
N LEU A 917 -10.66 29.13 -28.72
CA LEU A 917 -9.33 28.54 -28.89
C LEU A 917 -8.33 29.59 -29.35
N ARG A 918 -7.04 29.25 -29.24
CA ARG A 918 -5.99 30.01 -29.90
C ARG A 918 -5.91 29.67 -31.38
N PRO A 919 -5.57 30.64 -32.24
CA PRO A 919 -5.31 30.37 -33.64
C PRO A 919 -4.03 29.54 -33.83
N SER A 920 -3.91 28.91 -35.00
CA SER A 920 -2.68 28.19 -35.35
C SER A 920 -1.50 29.15 -35.39
N LYS A 921 -0.34 28.67 -34.93
CA LYS A 921 0.93 29.42 -35.02
C LYS A 921 1.42 29.57 -36.47
N LEU A 922 0.80 28.88 -37.43
CA LEU A 922 1.13 28.98 -38.86
C LEU A 922 0.52 30.21 -39.54
N ASP A 923 -0.43 30.89 -38.90
CA ASP A 923 -1.05 32.11 -39.43
C ASP A 923 -0.64 33.34 -38.60
N PRO A 924 0.44 34.06 -38.99
CA PRO A 924 0.87 35.26 -38.29
C PRO A 924 -0.18 36.38 -38.27
N SER A 925 -1.14 36.38 -39.21
CA SER A 925 -2.19 37.41 -39.25
C SER A 925 -3.18 37.30 -38.09
N MET A 926 -3.19 36.13 -37.43
CA MET A 926 -4.06 35.82 -36.31
C MET A 926 -3.37 35.96 -34.94
N GLU A 927 -2.16 36.51 -34.88
CA GLU A 927 -1.47 36.76 -33.61
C GLU A 927 -2.32 37.65 -32.67
N GLY A 928 -2.52 37.19 -31.44
CA GLY A 928 -3.41 37.84 -30.46
C GLY A 928 -4.93 37.71 -30.74
N GLY A 929 -5.30 37.09 -31.86
CA GLY A 929 -6.68 36.75 -32.20
C GLY A 929 -7.19 35.51 -31.48
N VAL A 930 -8.42 35.10 -31.79
CA VAL A 930 -9.04 33.87 -31.27
C VAL A 930 -9.78 33.10 -32.36
N LYS A 931 -9.91 31.80 -32.15
CA LYS A 931 -10.82 30.91 -32.88
C LYS A 931 -12.05 30.64 -32.04
N VAL A 932 -13.22 30.65 -32.67
CA VAL A 932 -14.48 30.27 -32.04
C VAL A 932 -15.02 29.06 -32.79
N VAL A 933 -15.08 27.91 -32.12
CA VAL A 933 -15.65 26.69 -32.67
C VAL A 933 -17.10 26.60 -32.23
N MET A 934 -18.00 26.46 -33.18
CA MET A 934 -19.43 26.38 -32.94
C MET A 934 -20.05 25.28 -33.79
N THR A 935 -20.94 24.50 -33.18
CA THR A 935 -21.78 23.53 -33.86
C THR A 935 -23.23 23.99 -33.81
N LEU A 936 -23.87 24.13 -34.97
CA LEU A 936 -25.27 24.56 -35.09
C LEU A 936 -25.97 23.78 -36.21
N PRO A 937 -27.32 23.78 -36.25
CA PRO A 937 -28.06 23.38 -37.45
C PRO A 937 -27.53 24.09 -38.68
N ARG A 938 -27.39 23.38 -39.81
CA ARG A 938 -26.83 23.93 -41.05
C ARG A 938 -27.43 25.27 -41.45
N ASP A 939 -28.76 25.39 -41.39
CA ASP A 939 -29.49 26.61 -41.72
C ASP A 939 -29.22 27.75 -40.72
N ALA A 940 -29.10 27.44 -39.43
CA ALA A 940 -28.76 28.41 -38.40
C ALA A 940 -27.31 28.90 -38.53
N MET A 941 -26.38 28.03 -38.93
CA MET A 941 -24.96 28.35 -39.08
C MET A 941 -24.72 29.49 -40.10
N VAL A 942 -25.51 29.54 -41.18
CA VAL A 942 -25.44 30.64 -42.16
C VAL A 942 -25.74 31.98 -41.49
N GLY A 943 -26.82 32.05 -40.71
CA GLY A 943 -27.19 33.24 -39.94
C GLY A 943 -26.15 33.59 -38.88
N PHE A 944 -25.57 32.59 -38.21
CA PHE A 944 -24.53 32.80 -37.22
C PHE A 944 -23.27 33.43 -37.83
N LYS A 945 -22.77 32.89 -38.96
CA LYS A 945 -21.62 33.45 -39.68
C LYS A 945 -21.84 34.90 -40.09
N LEU A 946 -23.03 35.23 -40.63
CA LEU A 946 -23.35 36.61 -41.00
C LEU A 946 -23.33 37.58 -39.81
N ASN A 947 -23.86 37.16 -38.66
CA ASN A 947 -23.82 37.97 -37.44
C ASN A 947 -22.39 38.16 -36.93
N MET A 948 -21.57 37.10 -36.97
CA MET A 948 -20.17 37.15 -36.55
C MET A 948 -19.29 37.97 -37.52
N ASP A 949 -19.56 37.93 -38.82
CA ASP A 949 -18.89 38.76 -39.82
C ASP A 949 -19.23 40.24 -39.66
N ALA A 950 -20.48 40.56 -39.34
CA ALA A 950 -20.88 41.92 -39.02
C ALA A 950 -20.13 42.45 -37.78
N MET A 951 -20.02 41.61 -36.74
CA MET A 951 -19.21 41.92 -35.55
C MET A 951 -17.73 42.12 -35.89
N ASN A 952 -17.16 41.31 -36.78
CA ASN A 952 -15.77 41.48 -37.24
C ASN A 952 -15.56 42.79 -38.03
N LYS A 953 -16.61 43.41 -38.56
CA LYS A 953 -16.54 44.67 -39.34
C LYS A 953 -16.82 45.93 -38.51
N LEU A 954 -17.56 45.81 -37.39
CA LEU A 954 -17.81 46.85 -36.37
C LEU A 954 -16.54 47.28 -35.67
#